data_AF-A0AB38AVH0-F1
#
_entry.id   AF-A0AB38AVH0-F1
#
_cell.length_a   1.000
_cell.length_b   1.000
_cell.length_c   1.000
_cell.angle_alpha   90.00
_cell.angle_beta   90.00
_cell.angle_gamma   90.00
#
_symmetry.space_group_name_H-M   'P 1'
#
loop_
_entity.id
_entity.type
_entity.pdbx_description
1 polymer ?
#
loop_
_entity_poly.entity_id
_entity_poly.type
_entity_poly.pdbx_seq_one_letter_code
_entity_poly.pdbx_strand_id
1 'polypeptide(L)'
;MTTELRHLTGARQALTLILPVRLPAPPAWEQGPLPFELGSRRADTATRQTYFTPSAARVLYGTPERPCRWHRFENRTHGPLHLHGIELLRTATARHPGAALAVLHLLVEGPALLETLRAIGHRHAAGPDPLDGPLAPETLLAGVAVPETSEAPFAIARPYTIAFLTPQAAHTPALRRGDRLPATADQWLWSLASRSTAADFPLAPELMPSQMEHAVRISADWSALVLRHGAAFLGHRPDGGDGDFYDFGAVHHRTIYLDALLLGTVQRDHIDELTEALSGVFDGPKLGARVTALETQIAAFRSTYWRQHLTAHGPANELLLAYQAQYRLPDRFTEILAEAADYARLVQTQDNQQIAGALGVLTILGLPLGTALSILQVLDDHAPTHLLLALTTAALATALAFTTRYGRLVLSSLRNRVGGEGLTEPPEPPPRNGILEPPGRDRPGRGRTAMATETAGQRQAAQGPVASAPVRTQDVRPMRADARRNYERLLAEARTAFTAHGTDTSLEDIARRAGVGIGTLYRHFPNRTALMGAVFQGEVDALLAYARELADAPQPCAALVAWLRAIITHASTYRGLSRALMTASSDENSGMARCCVPMREAGDALLTRAQQAGAVRPDVSIGDLMQLTNGIALAVEESPDDPQLADRLLTLTLSGLKGDKR
;
A
#
# COMPACT_ATOMS: atom_id res chain seq x y z
N MET A 1 -17.63 44.43 -3.17
CA MET A 1 -18.12 43.45 -2.18
C MET A 1 -17.54 42.11 -2.55
N THR A 2 -16.60 41.58 -1.78
CA THR A 2 -16.10 40.21 -1.93
C THR A 2 -17.23 39.29 -1.50
N THR A 3 -18.01 38.78 -2.45
CA THR A 3 -18.94 37.68 -2.19
C THR A 3 -18.13 36.59 -1.53
N GLU A 4 -18.39 36.32 -0.25
CA GLU A 4 -17.67 35.27 0.47
C GLU A 4 -17.96 33.97 -0.26
N LEU A 5 -16.91 33.45 -0.88
CA LEU A 5 -16.96 32.36 -1.83
C LEU A 5 -17.70 31.15 -1.25
N ARG A 6 -17.67 30.93 0.07
CA ARG A 6 -18.39 29.87 0.81
C ARG A 6 -19.90 29.79 0.58
N HIS A 7 -20.52 30.84 0.04
CA HIS A 7 -21.96 30.89 -0.25
C HIS A 7 -22.27 30.74 -1.76
N LEU A 8 -21.30 30.32 -2.57
CA LEU A 8 -21.48 30.18 -4.01
C LEU A 8 -22.55 29.12 -4.31
N THR A 9 -23.74 29.58 -4.70
CA THR A 9 -24.79 28.76 -5.30
C THR A 9 -24.52 28.62 -6.79
N GLY A 10 -24.31 27.39 -7.24
CA GLY A 10 -24.25 27.10 -8.66
C GLY A 10 -25.63 27.10 -9.29
N ALA A 11 -25.71 27.43 -10.57
CA ALA A 11 -26.92 27.24 -11.37
C ALA A 11 -27.23 25.75 -11.53
N ARG A 12 -26.20 24.92 -11.73
CA ARG A 12 -26.27 23.46 -11.70
C ARG A 12 -25.28 22.93 -10.68
N GLN A 13 -25.77 21.99 -9.87
CA GLN A 13 -25.01 21.33 -8.82
C GLN A 13 -25.30 19.84 -8.86
N ALA A 14 -24.25 19.07 -9.17
CA ALA A 14 -24.34 17.64 -9.32
C ALA A 14 -23.21 16.95 -8.55
N LEU A 15 -23.52 15.76 -8.07
CA LEU A 15 -22.61 14.92 -7.31
C LEU A 15 -22.74 13.48 -7.78
N THR A 16 -21.63 12.85 -8.13
CA THR A 16 -21.57 11.41 -8.34
C THR A 16 -20.73 10.78 -7.23
N LEU A 17 -21.21 9.69 -6.64
CA LEU A 17 -20.49 8.94 -5.60
C LEU A 17 -20.09 7.58 -6.12
N ILE A 18 -18.86 7.17 -5.89
CA ILE A 18 -18.35 5.83 -6.21
C ILE A 18 -18.03 5.10 -4.91
N LEU A 19 -18.66 3.94 -4.72
CA LEU A 19 -18.58 3.11 -3.52
C LEU A 19 -18.09 1.70 -3.89
N PRO A 20 -17.08 1.14 -3.18
CA PRO A 20 -16.76 -0.27 -3.32
C PRO A 20 -17.87 -1.13 -2.72
N VAL A 21 -18.31 -2.14 -3.45
CA VAL A 21 -19.38 -3.05 -3.03
C VAL A 21 -19.08 -4.49 -3.44
N ARG A 22 -19.63 -5.44 -2.70
CA ARG A 22 -19.66 -6.84 -3.08
C ARG A 22 -20.97 -7.18 -3.79
N LEU A 23 -20.88 -7.60 -5.04
CA LEU A 23 -21.98 -8.00 -5.90
C LEU A 23 -22.01 -9.53 -6.10
N PRO A 24 -22.77 -10.28 -5.29
CA PRO A 24 -22.74 -11.74 -5.29
C PRO A 24 -23.26 -12.38 -6.59
N ALA A 25 -24.24 -11.75 -7.23
CA ALA A 25 -24.83 -12.21 -8.49
C ALA A 25 -25.21 -11.01 -9.38
N PRO A 26 -25.39 -11.20 -10.70
CA PRO A 26 -25.94 -10.15 -11.57
C PRO A 26 -27.30 -9.67 -11.05
N PRO A 27 -27.51 -8.35 -10.92
CA PRO A 27 -28.79 -7.80 -10.47
C PRO A 27 -29.86 -7.95 -11.56
N ALA A 28 -31.13 -7.99 -11.15
CA ALA A 28 -32.29 -7.90 -12.05
C ALA A 28 -32.57 -6.45 -12.48
N TRP A 29 -31.51 -5.73 -12.89
CA TRP A 29 -31.54 -4.33 -13.31
C TRP A 29 -31.29 -4.25 -14.82
N GLU A 30 -31.56 -3.09 -15.42
CA GLU A 30 -31.28 -2.88 -16.84
C GLU A 30 -29.76 -2.94 -17.10
N GLN A 31 -29.37 -3.59 -18.20
CA GLN A 31 -27.96 -3.74 -18.56
C GLN A 31 -27.40 -2.45 -19.17
N GLY A 32 -26.13 -2.16 -18.88
CA GLY A 32 -25.46 -0.94 -19.28
C GLY A 32 -25.46 0.14 -18.19
N PRO A 33 -24.76 1.25 -18.42
CA PRO A 33 -24.76 2.38 -17.51
C PRO A 33 -26.09 3.16 -17.59
N LEU A 34 -26.31 4.06 -16.64
CA LEU A 34 -27.48 4.94 -16.63
C LEU A 34 -27.43 5.85 -17.88
N PRO A 35 -28.46 5.84 -18.74
CA PRO A 35 -28.49 6.67 -19.92
C PRO A 35 -28.88 8.11 -19.56
N PHE A 36 -28.19 9.09 -20.16
CA PHE A 36 -28.53 10.51 -20.04
C PHE A 36 -28.89 11.08 -21.41
N GLU A 37 -29.85 12.00 -21.46
CA GLU A 37 -30.33 12.62 -22.71
C GLU A 37 -29.97 14.10 -22.77
N LEU A 38 -29.61 14.56 -23.97
CA LEU A 38 -29.37 15.97 -24.28
C LEU A 38 -29.91 16.28 -25.68
N GLY A 39 -31.09 16.89 -25.71
CA GLY A 39 -31.81 17.13 -26.97
C GLY A 39 -32.10 15.82 -27.70
N SER A 40 -31.61 15.67 -28.93
CA SER A 40 -31.73 14.43 -29.72
C SER A 40 -30.63 13.41 -29.46
N ARG A 41 -29.64 13.71 -28.61
CA ARG A 41 -28.51 12.83 -28.33
C ARG A 41 -28.75 12.07 -27.03
N ARG A 42 -28.43 10.78 -27.02
CA ARG A 42 -28.48 9.92 -25.85
C ARG A 42 -27.09 9.38 -25.53
N ALA A 43 -26.66 9.52 -24.29
CA ALA A 43 -25.40 8.97 -23.79
C ALA A 43 -25.66 7.60 -23.14
N ASP A 44 -25.98 6.62 -23.98
CA ASP A 44 -26.19 5.22 -23.61
C ASP A 44 -24.95 4.35 -23.88
N THR A 45 -25.05 3.04 -23.65
CA THR A 45 -23.98 2.08 -23.93
C THR A 45 -23.43 2.20 -25.35
N ALA A 46 -24.32 2.21 -26.36
CA ALA A 46 -23.92 2.22 -27.76
C ALA A 46 -23.11 3.47 -28.10
N THR A 47 -23.56 4.63 -27.62
CA THR A 47 -22.89 5.91 -27.87
C THR A 47 -21.60 6.04 -27.08
N ARG A 48 -21.62 5.74 -25.78
CA ARG A 48 -20.46 5.90 -24.89
C ARG A 48 -19.31 4.98 -25.29
N GLN A 49 -19.59 3.75 -25.74
CA GLN A 49 -18.55 2.82 -26.20
C GLN A 49 -17.69 3.37 -27.33
N THR A 50 -18.24 4.21 -28.21
CA THR A 50 -17.50 4.80 -29.35
C THR A 50 -16.37 5.74 -28.93
N TYR A 51 -16.44 6.29 -27.72
CA TYR A 51 -15.40 7.17 -27.18
C TYR A 51 -14.18 6.38 -26.72
N PHE A 52 -14.31 5.07 -26.47
CA PHE A 52 -13.26 4.26 -25.88
C PHE A 52 -12.70 3.25 -26.88
N THR A 53 -11.43 2.88 -26.71
CA THR A 53 -10.86 1.74 -27.44
C THR A 53 -11.67 0.46 -27.15
N PRO A 54 -11.74 -0.50 -28.08
CA PRO A 54 -12.52 -1.73 -27.89
C PRO A 54 -12.19 -2.53 -26.62
N SER A 55 -10.96 -2.41 -26.10
CA SER A 55 -10.57 -3.09 -24.86
C SER A 55 -11.08 -2.35 -23.62
N ALA A 56 -10.94 -1.02 -23.58
CA ALA A 56 -11.49 -0.21 -22.49
C ALA A 56 -13.03 -0.28 -22.44
N ALA A 57 -13.68 -0.28 -23.62
CA ALA A 57 -15.11 -0.48 -23.73
C ALA A 57 -15.56 -1.83 -23.13
N ARG A 58 -14.86 -2.93 -23.42
CA ARG A 58 -15.19 -4.25 -22.83
C ARG A 58 -15.08 -4.26 -21.31
N VAL A 59 -14.12 -3.54 -20.73
CA VAL A 59 -13.99 -3.43 -19.28
C VAL A 59 -15.16 -2.65 -18.66
N LEU A 60 -15.55 -1.53 -19.27
CA LEU A 60 -16.57 -0.62 -18.73
C LEU A 60 -18.00 -1.05 -18.99
N TYR A 61 -18.25 -1.81 -20.07
CA TYR A 61 -19.60 -2.12 -20.54
C TYR A 61 -19.86 -3.61 -20.78
N GLY A 62 -18.82 -4.45 -20.76
CA GLY A 62 -18.94 -5.89 -20.93
C GLY A 62 -19.14 -6.32 -22.39
N THR A 63 -19.62 -7.54 -22.57
CA THR A 63 -20.13 -8.05 -23.85
C THR A 63 -21.57 -8.53 -23.68
N PRO A 64 -22.35 -8.71 -24.76
CA PRO A 64 -23.71 -9.25 -24.67
C PRO A 64 -23.79 -10.58 -23.90
N GLU A 65 -22.76 -11.42 -24.00
CA GLU A 65 -22.67 -12.72 -23.31
C GLU A 65 -22.18 -12.59 -21.86
N ARG A 66 -21.51 -11.48 -21.52
CA ARG A 66 -20.91 -11.22 -20.21
C ARG A 66 -21.13 -9.75 -19.82
N PRO A 67 -22.36 -9.37 -19.43
CA PRO A 67 -22.63 -8.03 -18.94
C PRO A 67 -21.84 -7.78 -17.65
N CYS A 68 -21.27 -6.58 -17.53
CA CYS A 68 -20.55 -6.16 -16.32
C CYS A 68 -21.11 -4.88 -15.70
N ARG A 69 -22.07 -4.21 -16.34
CA ARG A 69 -22.64 -2.95 -15.83
C ARG A 69 -24.15 -2.99 -15.89
N TRP A 70 -24.80 -2.48 -14.86
CA TRP A 70 -26.26 -2.39 -14.75
C TRP A 70 -26.65 -1.06 -14.14
N HIS A 71 -27.89 -0.65 -14.37
CA HIS A 71 -28.43 0.56 -13.77
C HIS A 71 -29.90 0.42 -13.41
N ARG A 72 -30.34 1.31 -12.51
CA ARG A 72 -31.74 1.59 -12.28
C ARG A 72 -31.94 3.08 -12.05
N PHE A 73 -33.07 3.60 -12.49
CA PHE A 73 -33.53 4.93 -12.10
C PHE A 73 -34.06 4.90 -10.67
N GLU A 74 -33.87 6.00 -9.96
CA GLU A 74 -34.37 6.20 -8.61
C GLU A 74 -34.84 7.65 -8.50
N ASN A 75 -35.86 7.90 -7.68
CA ASN A 75 -36.34 9.25 -7.44
C ASN A 75 -36.59 9.40 -5.94
N ARG A 76 -35.52 9.73 -5.22
CA ARG A 76 -35.54 9.89 -3.76
C ARG A 76 -34.81 11.17 -3.38
N THR A 77 -35.42 11.93 -2.48
CA THR A 77 -34.82 13.12 -1.89
C THR A 77 -34.61 12.91 -0.40
N HIS A 78 -33.44 13.28 0.11
CA HIS A 78 -33.15 13.32 1.54
C HIS A 78 -32.15 14.44 1.85
N GLY A 79 -32.53 15.33 2.76
CA GLY A 79 -31.75 16.54 3.02
C GLY A 79 -31.55 17.35 1.72
N PRO A 80 -30.31 17.80 1.41
CA PRO A 80 -30.01 18.55 0.19
C PRO A 80 -29.81 17.66 -1.05
N LEU A 81 -29.93 16.34 -0.93
CA LEU A 81 -29.61 15.38 -1.98
C LEU A 81 -30.86 14.85 -2.66
N HIS A 82 -30.84 14.87 -3.98
CA HIS A 82 -31.82 14.17 -4.82
C HIS A 82 -31.10 13.10 -5.65
N LEU A 83 -31.40 11.84 -5.37
CA LEU A 83 -30.85 10.68 -6.07
C LEU A 83 -31.67 10.41 -7.35
N HIS A 84 -30.99 10.45 -8.50
CA HIS A 84 -31.55 10.24 -9.82
C HIS A 84 -31.44 8.78 -10.31
N GLY A 85 -30.41 8.07 -9.88
CA GLY A 85 -30.19 6.70 -10.32
C GLY A 85 -28.91 6.10 -9.74
N ILE A 86 -28.83 4.78 -9.87
CA ILE A 86 -27.72 3.97 -9.36
C ILE A 86 -27.22 3.09 -10.49
N GLU A 87 -25.90 2.99 -10.62
CA GLU A 87 -25.24 1.99 -11.45
C GLU A 87 -24.47 1.00 -10.58
N LEU A 88 -24.30 -0.22 -11.09
CA LEU A 88 -23.39 -1.23 -10.57
C LEU A 88 -22.42 -1.63 -11.67
N LEU A 89 -21.12 -1.53 -11.43
CA LEU A 89 -20.06 -1.98 -12.32
C LEU A 89 -19.29 -3.12 -11.65
N ARG A 90 -19.36 -4.32 -12.22
CA ARG A 90 -18.57 -5.47 -11.78
C ARG A 90 -17.12 -5.29 -12.18
N THR A 91 -16.24 -5.37 -11.19
CA THR A 91 -14.77 -5.24 -11.32
C THR A 91 -14.04 -6.51 -10.90
N ALA A 92 -14.79 -7.59 -10.75
CA ALA A 92 -14.37 -8.89 -10.24
C ALA A 92 -13.05 -9.40 -10.85
N THR A 93 -12.19 -9.90 -9.98
CA THR A 93 -10.92 -10.56 -10.32
C THR A 93 -10.98 -12.03 -9.91
N ALA A 94 -9.95 -12.81 -10.26
CA ALA A 94 -9.85 -14.21 -9.83
C ALA A 94 -9.78 -14.33 -8.29
N ARG A 95 -9.24 -13.32 -7.60
CA ARG A 95 -9.15 -13.28 -6.13
C ARG A 95 -10.44 -12.76 -5.50
N HIS A 96 -11.07 -11.77 -6.12
CA HIS A 96 -12.26 -11.11 -5.59
C HIS A 96 -13.43 -11.24 -6.59
N PRO A 97 -14.06 -12.42 -6.71
CA PRO A 97 -15.10 -12.69 -7.73
C PRO A 97 -16.37 -11.84 -7.54
N GLY A 98 -16.57 -11.30 -6.33
CA GLY A 98 -17.70 -10.42 -6.01
C GLY A 98 -17.39 -8.93 -6.10
N ALA A 99 -16.16 -8.49 -6.43
CA ALA A 99 -15.83 -7.07 -6.42
C ALA A 99 -16.64 -6.28 -7.47
N ALA A 100 -17.17 -5.14 -7.05
CA ALA A 100 -17.92 -4.22 -7.88
C ALA A 100 -17.85 -2.79 -7.31
N LEU A 101 -18.30 -1.84 -8.12
CA LEU A 101 -18.49 -0.45 -7.73
C LEU A 101 -19.97 -0.09 -7.85
N ALA A 102 -20.54 0.54 -6.84
CA ALA A 102 -21.81 1.23 -6.94
C ALA A 102 -21.58 2.71 -7.26
N VAL A 103 -22.31 3.24 -8.23
CA VAL A 103 -22.25 4.64 -8.65
C VAL A 103 -23.59 5.29 -8.42
N LEU A 104 -23.66 6.30 -7.54
CA LEU A 104 -24.89 7.02 -7.26
C LEU A 104 -24.82 8.38 -7.96
N HIS A 105 -25.86 8.71 -8.74
CA HIS A 105 -25.97 9.99 -9.44
C HIS A 105 -26.94 10.90 -8.70
N LEU A 106 -26.42 11.98 -8.13
CA LEU A 106 -27.19 12.91 -7.31
C LEU A 106 -27.17 14.33 -7.87
N LEU A 107 -28.24 15.06 -7.58
CA LEU A 107 -28.33 16.51 -7.67
C LEU A 107 -28.28 17.08 -6.25
N VAL A 108 -27.70 18.27 -6.12
CA VAL A 108 -27.65 18.99 -4.84
C VAL A 108 -28.49 20.25 -4.94
N GLU A 109 -29.47 20.38 -4.05
CA GLU A 109 -30.35 21.55 -3.99
C GLU A 109 -29.78 22.64 -3.05
N GLY A 110 -29.91 23.91 -3.44
CA GLY A 110 -29.50 25.06 -2.63
C GLY A 110 -27.97 25.31 -2.58
N PRO A 111 -27.46 26.12 -1.63
CA PRO A 111 -26.05 26.53 -1.54
C PRO A 111 -25.08 25.44 -1.03
N ALA A 112 -25.56 24.21 -0.86
CA ALA A 112 -24.95 23.27 0.07
C ALA A 112 -23.89 22.36 -0.56
N LEU A 113 -23.47 22.50 -1.83
CA LEU A 113 -22.60 21.50 -2.46
C LEU A 113 -21.31 21.24 -1.67
N LEU A 114 -20.54 22.28 -1.33
CA LEU A 114 -19.30 22.06 -0.55
C LEU A 114 -19.60 21.48 0.84
N GLU A 115 -20.60 22.00 1.55
CA GLU A 115 -20.95 21.50 2.88
C GLU A 115 -21.44 20.05 2.86
N THR A 116 -22.19 19.68 1.82
CA THR A 116 -22.63 18.30 1.55
C THR A 116 -21.44 17.39 1.29
N LEU A 117 -20.50 17.83 0.44
CA LEU A 117 -19.24 17.12 0.18
C LEU A 117 -18.41 16.94 1.46
N ARG A 118 -18.33 17.98 2.31
CA ARG A 118 -17.65 17.95 3.60
C ARG A 118 -18.31 16.97 4.57
N ALA A 119 -19.64 16.93 4.61
CA ALA A 119 -20.41 16.02 5.47
C ALA A 119 -20.25 14.55 5.05
N ILE A 120 -20.40 14.24 3.75
CA ILE A 120 -20.11 12.91 3.17
C ILE A 120 -18.64 12.53 3.40
N GLY A 121 -17.77 13.52 3.30
CA GLY A 121 -16.36 13.40 3.60
C GLY A 121 -16.04 13.40 5.09
N HIS A 122 -17.02 13.35 6.00
CA HIS A 122 -16.91 13.49 7.46
C HIS A 122 -15.77 14.43 7.91
N ARG A 123 -15.79 15.68 7.42
CA ARG A 123 -14.84 16.72 7.80
C ARG A 123 -15.18 17.33 9.16
N HIS A 124 -14.18 17.96 9.78
CA HIS A 124 -14.37 18.62 11.07
C HIS A 124 -15.39 19.75 10.96
N ALA A 125 -16.28 19.86 11.94
CA ALA A 125 -17.38 20.83 11.96
C ALA A 125 -18.32 20.78 10.73
N ALA A 126 -18.27 19.70 9.93
CA ALA A 126 -19.29 19.45 8.91
C ALA A 126 -20.58 18.95 9.58
N GLY A 127 -21.72 19.20 8.94
CA GLY A 127 -23.03 18.72 9.40
C GLY A 127 -23.17 17.19 9.38
N PRO A 128 -24.36 16.66 9.72
CA PRO A 128 -24.62 15.23 9.66
C PRO A 128 -24.41 14.68 8.24
N ASP A 129 -23.97 13.43 8.14
CA ASP A 129 -23.79 12.76 6.84
C ASP A 129 -25.16 12.61 6.14
N PRO A 130 -25.36 13.23 4.96
CA PRO A 130 -26.62 13.16 4.22
C PRO A 130 -26.85 11.81 3.53
N LEU A 131 -25.89 10.88 3.59
CA LEU A 131 -26.03 9.48 3.13
C LEU A 131 -26.54 8.59 4.26
N ASP A 132 -27.59 9.03 4.93
CA ASP A 132 -28.27 8.30 6.00
C ASP A 132 -29.72 7.99 5.61
N GLY A 133 -30.42 7.27 6.50
CA GLY A 133 -31.82 6.89 6.34
C GLY A 133 -32.14 6.28 4.95
N PRO A 134 -32.97 6.94 4.12
CA PRO A 134 -33.37 6.44 2.81
C PRO A 134 -32.27 6.51 1.75
N LEU A 135 -31.20 7.28 1.96
CA LEU A 135 -30.04 7.36 1.06
C LEU A 135 -28.81 6.60 1.58
N ALA A 136 -28.92 5.93 2.73
CA ALA A 136 -27.85 5.06 3.24
C ALA A 136 -27.49 3.96 2.22
N PRO A 137 -26.20 3.71 1.93
CA PRO A 137 -25.78 2.69 0.96
C PRO A 137 -26.35 1.30 1.25
N GLU A 138 -26.44 0.91 2.53
CA GLU A 138 -27.01 -0.36 2.97
C GLU A 138 -28.51 -0.44 2.64
N THR A 139 -29.23 0.66 2.82
CA THR A 139 -30.66 0.78 2.49
C THR A 139 -30.88 0.73 0.98
N LEU A 140 -30.09 1.50 0.21
CA LEU A 140 -30.23 1.57 -1.25
C LEU A 140 -29.89 0.24 -1.92
N LEU A 141 -28.84 -0.45 -1.47
CA LEU A 141 -28.32 -1.66 -2.10
C LEU A 141 -28.86 -2.95 -1.48
N ALA A 142 -29.79 -2.85 -0.53
CA ALA A 142 -30.40 -3.97 0.18
C ALA A 142 -30.86 -5.07 -0.78
N GLY A 143 -30.41 -6.31 -0.53
CA GLY A 143 -30.74 -7.49 -1.33
C GLY A 143 -30.05 -7.56 -2.70
N VAL A 144 -29.23 -6.57 -3.07
CA VAL A 144 -28.54 -6.53 -4.38
C VAL A 144 -27.03 -6.58 -4.23
N ALA A 145 -26.46 -5.69 -3.41
CA ALA A 145 -25.02 -5.61 -3.17
C ALA A 145 -24.75 -5.23 -1.71
N VAL A 146 -23.58 -5.60 -1.21
CA VAL A 146 -23.16 -5.29 0.16
C VAL A 146 -22.07 -4.23 0.09
N PRO A 147 -22.27 -3.01 0.63
CA PRO A 147 -21.21 -2.02 0.75
C PRO A 147 -20.00 -2.60 1.49
N GLU A 148 -18.79 -2.36 0.98
CA GLU A 148 -17.59 -2.73 1.73
C GLU A 148 -17.35 -1.71 2.83
N THR A 149 -17.41 -2.15 4.09
CA THR A 149 -17.05 -1.35 5.25
C THR A 149 -15.56 -1.49 5.54
N SER A 150 -14.93 -0.41 5.99
CA SER A 150 -13.48 -0.34 6.23
C SER A 150 -13.06 -1.19 7.43
N GLU A 151 -12.75 -2.47 7.21
CA GLU A 151 -12.10 -3.33 8.20
C GLU A 151 -10.57 -3.29 8.13
N ALA A 152 -9.98 -2.53 7.19
CA ALA A 152 -8.53 -2.38 7.05
C ALA A 152 -8.04 -1.00 7.55
N PRO A 153 -6.96 -0.92 8.35
CA PRO A 153 -6.29 0.34 8.61
C PRO A 153 -5.89 0.98 7.27
N PHE A 154 -6.21 2.26 7.06
CA PHE A 154 -5.93 3.05 5.85
C PHE A 154 -6.81 2.80 4.61
N ALA A 155 -7.84 1.93 4.66
CA ALA A 155 -8.83 1.91 3.60
C ALA A 155 -9.64 3.22 3.59
N ILE A 156 -9.84 3.83 2.42
CA ILE A 156 -10.70 5.00 2.27
C ILE A 156 -12.13 4.53 2.54
N ALA A 157 -12.56 4.59 3.80
CA ALA A 157 -13.90 4.22 4.26
C ALA A 157 -15.02 5.10 3.66
N ARG A 158 -14.68 6.06 2.80
CA ARG A 158 -15.55 7.13 2.32
C ARG A 158 -15.70 7.03 0.80
N PRO A 159 -16.89 7.33 0.25
CA PRO A 159 -17.09 7.36 -1.18
C PRO A 159 -16.11 8.32 -1.86
N TYR A 160 -15.66 7.94 -3.06
CA TYR A 160 -14.98 8.86 -3.95
C TYR A 160 -16.02 9.79 -4.58
N THR A 161 -15.86 11.09 -4.42
CA THR A 161 -16.84 12.10 -4.85
C THR A 161 -16.46 12.72 -6.17
N ILE A 162 -17.40 12.90 -7.09
CA ILE A 162 -17.21 13.69 -8.31
C ILE A 162 -18.22 14.83 -8.30
N ALA A 163 -17.74 16.04 -8.04
CA ALA A 163 -18.56 17.24 -7.97
C ALA A 163 -18.62 17.96 -9.32
N PHE A 164 -19.77 18.54 -9.66
CA PHE A 164 -19.92 19.42 -10.81
C PHE A 164 -20.71 20.67 -10.40
N LEU A 165 -20.13 21.84 -10.69
CA LEU A 165 -20.67 23.14 -10.32
C LEU A 165 -20.55 24.12 -11.48
N THR A 166 -21.65 24.75 -11.85
CA THR A 166 -21.66 25.88 -12.80
C THR A 166 -22.10 27.16 -12.09
N PRO A 167 -21.44 28.30 -12.32
CA PRO A 167 -21.74 29.50 -11.55
C PRO A 167 -22.93 30.27 -12.12
N GLN A 168 -23.69 30.91 -11.23
CA GLN A 168 -24.63 31.96 -11.62
C GLN A 168 -23.87 33.23 -12.01
N ALA A 169 -24.50 34.12 -12.78
CA ALA A 169 -23.90 35.38 -13.26
C ALA A 169 -23.28 36.24 -12.14
N ALA A 170 -23.87 36.24 -10.94
CA ALA A 170 -23.37 36.97 -9.79
C ALA A 170 -22.01 36.46 -9.25
N HIS A 171 -21.68 35.19 -9.48
CA HIS A 171 -20.48 34.53 -8.97
C HIS A 171 -19.32 34.52 -9.99
N THR A 172 -19.63 34.71 -11.27
CA THR A 172 -18.64 34.70 -12.37
C THR A 172 -17.46 35.64 -12.16
N PRO A 173 -17.58 36.89 -11.66
CA PRO A 173 -16.43 37.78 -11.49
C PRO A 173 -15.33 37.25 -10.54
N ALA A 174 -15.69 36.30 -9.67
CA ALA A 174 -14.76 35.62 -8.78
C ALA A 174 -14.11 34.37 -9.41
N LEU A 175 -14.69 33.84 -10.49
CA LEU A 175 -14.21 32.65 -11.19
C LEU A 175 -13.55 32.97 -12.52
N ARG A 176 -13.81 34.16 -13.09
CA ARG A 176 -13.22 34.61 -14.34
C ARG A 176 -13.19 36.13 -14.43
N ARG A 177 -12.08 36.68 -14.94
CA ARG A 177 -11.92 38.11 -15.24
C ARG A 177 -11.37 38.28 -16.65
N GLY A 178 -12.26 38.58 -17.60
CA GLY A 178 -11.92 38.57 -19.03
C GLY A 178 -11.44 37.18 -19.46
N ASP A 179 -10.26 37.13 -20.09
CA ASP A 179 -9.65 35.87 -20.54
C ASP A 179 -8.76 35.19 -19.49
N ARG A 180 -8.70 35.73 -18.26
CA ARG A 180 -7.85 35.19 -17.20
C ARG A 180 -8.65 34.41 -16.16
N LEU A 181 -8.12 33.25 -15.80
CA LEU A 181 -8.57 32.46 -14.66
C LEU A 181 -7.88 33.00 -13.37
N PRO A 182 -8.64 33.54 -12.40
CA PRO A 182 -8.06 34.01 -11.14
C PRO A 182 -7.77 32.85 -10.18
N ALA A 183 -6.85 33.06 -9.24
CA ALA A 183 -6.49 32.07 -8.21
C ALA A 183 -7.69 31.60 -7.37
N THR A 184 -8.71 32.44 -7.23
CA THR A 184 -9.96 32.12 -6.55
C THR A 184 -10.75 31.00 -7.23
N ALA A 185 -10.64 30.84 -8.55
CA ALA A 185 -11.27 29.74 -9.27
C ALA A 185 -10.58 28.40 -8.94
N ASP A 186 -9.26 28.40 -8.91
CA ASP A 186 -8.44 27.22 -8.59
C ASP A 186 -8.59 26.80 -7.13
N GLN A 187 -8.65 27.76 -6.20
CA GLN A 187 -8.99 27.50 -4.80
C GLN A 187 -10.35 26.81 -4.65
N TRP A 188 -11.35 27.23 -5.44
CA TRP A 188 -12.66 26.62 -5.43
C TRP A 188 -12.66 25.22 -6.04
N LEU A 189 -12.01 25.06 -7.19
CA LEU A 189 -11.87 23.75 -7.82
C LEU A 189 -11.19 22.75 -6.88
N TRP A 190 -10.14 23.19 -6.17
CA TRP A 190 -9.47 22.41 -5.13
C TRP A 190 -10.39 22.09 -3.95
N SER A 191 -11.15 23.07 -3.45
CA SER A 191 -12.05 22.89 -2.29
C SER A 191 -13.14 21.85 -2.58
N LEU A 192 -13.70 21.87 -3.80
CA LEU A 192 -14.69 20.88 -4.24
C LEU A 192 -14.07 19.48 -4.37
N ALA A 193 -12.91 19.35 -5.02
CA ALA A 193 -12.28 18.05 -5.23
C ALA A 193 -11.75 17.43 -3.92
N SER A 194 -11.21 18.26 -3.02
CA SER A 194 -10.68 17.84 -1.73
C SER A 194 -11.76 17.69 -0.66
N ARG A 195 -12.96 18.26 -0.90
CA ARG A 195 -14.06 18.37 0.06
C ARG A 195 -13.62 19.13 1.30
N SER A 196 -12.89 20.23 1.14
CA SER A 196 -12.24 20.94 2.23
C SER A 196 -12.33 22.45 2.05
N THR A 197 -12.24 23.17 3.16
CA THR A 197 -12.11 24.63 3.23
C THR A 197 -10.74 25.01 3.79
N ALA A 198 -10.42 26.31 3.77
CA ALA A 198 -9.25 26.84 4.48
C ALA A 198 -9.26 26.56 6.00
N ALA A 199 -10.44 26.31 6.59
CA ALA A 199 -10.53 25.93 8.00
C ALA A 199 -10.15 24.46 8.26
N ASP A 200 -10.38 23.58 7.27
CA ASP A 200 -9.97 22.18 7.35
C ASP A 200 -8.47 22.02 7.04
N PHE A 201 -7.99 22.77 6.04
CA PHE A 201 -6.60 22.75 5.60
C PHE A 201 -6.24 24.13 5.00
N PRO A 202 -5.54 25.00 5.76
CA PRO A 202 -5.14 26.31 5.26
C PRO A 202 -4.05 26.13 4.21
N LEU A 203 -4.45 26.17 2.94
CA LEU A 203 -3.52 26.00 1.84
C LEU A 203 -2.82 27.34 1.55
N ALA A 204 -1.52 27.39 1.81
CA ALA A 204 -0.70 28.56 1.53
C ALA A 204 -0.78 28.90 0.03
N PRO A 205 -0.98 30.18 -0.37
CA PRO A 205 -1.11 30.57 -1.77
C PRO A 205 0.04 30.07 -2.67
N GLU A 206 1.24 29.97 -2.12
CA GLU A 206 2.45 29.50 -2.80
C GLU A 206 2.39 28.01 -3.17
N LEU A 207 1.60 27.22 -2.44
CA LEU A 207 1.39 25.79 -2.73
C LEU A 207 0.32 25.57 -3.79
N MET A 208 -0.52 26.57 -4.10
CA MET A 208 -1.61 26.39 -5.06
C MET A 208 -1.15 25.96 -6.46
N PRO A 209 -0.08 26.53 -7.04
CA PRO A 209 0.42 26.07 -8.33
C PRO A 209 0.75 24.57 -8.35
N SER A 210 1.38 24.06 -7.27
CA SER A 210 1.70 22.63 -7.14
C SER A 210 0.44 21.76 -7.03
N GLN A 211 -0.56 22.21 -6.26
CA GLN A 211 -1.83 21.48 -6.13
C GLN A 211 -2.64 21.48 -7.44
N MET A 212 -2.42 22.48 -8.29
CA MET A 212 -3.06 22.63 -9.61
C MET A 212 -2.23 22.06 -10.75
N GLU A 213 -1.08 21.44 -10.49
CA GLU A 213 -0.19 20.88 -11.53
C GLU A 213 -0.92 19.90 -12.45
N HIS A 214 -1.88 19.14 -11.90
CA HIS A 214 -2.71 18.20 -12.63
C HIS A 214 -4.15 18.67 -12.85
N ALA A 215 -4.41 19.98 -12.75
CA ALA A 215 -5.69 20.55 -13.14
C ALA A 215 -5.89 20.44 -14.66
N VAL A 216 -7.01 19.85 -15.05
CA VAL A 216 -7.38 19.59 -16.45
C VAL A 216 -8.18 20.78 -16.98
N ARG A 217 -7.62 21.53 -17.93
CA ARG A 217 -8.29 22.68 -18.57
C ARG A 217 -9.06 22.21 -19.80
N ILE A 218 -10.24 21.64 -19.56
CA ILE A 218 -11.06 21.00 -20.60
C ILE A 218 -11.50 22.00 -21.69
N SER A 219 -11.78 23.26 -21.33
CA SER A 219 -12.01 24.36 -22.27
C SER A 219 -11.74 25.71 -21.60
N ALA A 220 -11.93 26.82 -22.32
CA ALA A 220 -11.89 28.16 -21.74
C ALA A 220 -12.94 28.36 -20.63
N ASP A 221 -14.03 27.61 -20.65
CA ASP A 221 -15.22 27.84 -19.84
C ASP A 221 -15.37 26.87 -18.67
N TRP A 222 -14.49 25.87 -18.56
CA TRP A 222 -14.51 24.93 -17.44
C TRP A 222 -13.18 24.22 -17.22
N SER A 223 -12.99 23.75 -15.99
CA SER A 223 -11.82 22.96 -15.61
C SER A 223 -12.22 21.84 -14.69
N ALA A 224 -11.33 20.86 -14.58
CA ALA A 224 -11.47 19.77 -13.64
C ALA A 224 -10.19 19.57 -12.82
N LEU A 225 -10.34 18.97 -11.66
CA LEU A 225 -9.22 18.55 -10.82
C LEU A 225 -9.53 17.17 -10.27
N VAL A 226 -8.52 16.30 -10.27
CA VAL A 226 -8.61 14.93 -9.75
C VAL A 226 -7.65 14.81 -8.57
N LEU A 227 -8.19 14.44 -7.41
CA LEU A 227 -7.45 14.20 -6.17
C LEU A 227 -7.72 12.78 -5.66
N ARG A 228 -7.02 12.36 -4.60
CA ARG A 228 -7.13 10.98 -4.07
C ARG A 228 -8.56 10.64 -3.65
N HIS A 229 -9.25 11.60 -3.03
CA HIS A 229 -10.56 11.32 -2.44
C HIS A 229 -11.74 11.89 -3.23
N GLY A 230 -11.48 12.52 -4.38
CA GLY A 230 -12.52 13.08 -5.21
C GLY A 230 -12.00 13.84 -6.42
N ALA A 231 -12.91 14.12 -7.33
CA ALA A 231 -12.69 15.03 -8.45
C ALA A 231 -13.76 16.13 -8.44
N ALA A 232 -13.45 17.25 -9.06
CA ALA A 232 -14.40 18.32 -9.27
C ALA A 232 -14.33 18.88 -10.68
N PHE A 233 -15.46 19.40 -11.16
CA PHE A 233 -15.63 20.12 -12.40
C PHE A 233 -16.25 21.49 -12.08
N LEU A 234 -15.59 22.56 -12.53
CA LEU A 234 -16.00 23.93 -12.25
C LEU A 234 -16.15 24.72 -13.54
N GLY A 235 -17.34 25.31 -13.74
CA GLY A 235 -17.58 26.30 -14.78
C GLY A 235 -17.03 27.67 -14.42
N HIS A 236 -16.54 28.40 -15.43
CA HIS A 236 -15.91 29.72 -15.28
C HIS A 236 -16.70 30.86 -15.93
N ARG A 237 -17.84 30.57 -16.55
CA ARG A 237 -18.75 31.59 -17.12
C ARG A 237 -20.18 31.39 -16.58
N PRO A 238 -21.07 32.38 -16.67
CA PRO A 238 -22.44 32.24 -16.23
C PRO A 238 -23.11 31.08 -16.97
N ASP A 239 -23.85 30.25 -16.24
CA ASP A 239 -24.71 29.24 -16.81
C ASP A 239 -25.98 29.88 -17.39
N GLY A 240 -26.22 29.66 -18.67
CA GLY A 240 -27.39 30.17 -19.40
C GLY A 240 -28.67 29.36 -19.19
N GLY A 241 -28.60 28.22 -18.50
CA GLY A 241 -29.73 27.31 -18.32
C GLY A 241 -29.82 26.30 -19.47
N ASP A 242 -31.04 25.95 -19.87
CA ASP A 242 -31.29 24.92 -20.88
C ASP A 242 -30.80 25.34 -22.27
N GLY A 243 -30.12 24.42 -22.95
CA GLY A 243 -29.49 24.65 -24.26
C GLY A 243 -28.11 25.32 -24.18
N ASP A 244 -27.61 25.62 -22.98
CA ASP A 244 -26.27 26.15 -22.76
C ASP A 244 -25.20 25.04 -22.94
N PHE A 245 -23.95 25.43 -23.22
CA PHE A 245 -22.80 24.52 -23.23
C PHE A 245 -22.69 23.67 -21.94
N TYR A 246 -23.11 24.19 -20.79
CA TYR A 246 -23.05 23.42 -19.55
C TYR A 246 -24.02 22.24 -19.49
N ASP A 247 -25.03 22.15 -20.36
CA ASP A 247 -25.79 20.90 -20.53
C ASP A 247 -24.89 19.77 -21.06
N PHE A 248 -24.03 20.08 -22.03
CA PHE A 248 -23.03 19.13 -22.51
C PHE A 248 -22.10 18.71 -21.36
N GLY A 249 -21.67 19.66 -20.54
CA GLY A 249 -20.84 19.39 -19.38
C GLY A 249 -21.52 18.56 -18.29
N ALA A 250 -22.80 18.83 -18.02
CA ALA A 250 -23.62 18.09 -17.08
C ALA A 250 -23.78 16.62 -17.49
N VAL A 251 -23.85 16.33 -18.80
CA VAL A 251 -23.87 14.95 -19.30
C VAL A 251 -22.48 14.32 -19.23
N HIS A 252 -21.41 15.02 -19.66
CA HIS A 252 -20.08 14.42 -19.77
C HIS A 252 -19.46 14.04 -18.43
N HIS A 253 -19.66 14.84 -17.37
CA HIS A 253 -19.15 14.50 -16.03
C HIS A 253 -19.80 13.25 -15.43
N ARG A 254 -21.00 12.87 -15.87
CA ARG A 254 -21.72 11.64 -15.45
C ARG A 254 -21.57 10.48 -16.43
N THR A 255 -20.88 10.69 -17.54
CA THR A 255 -20.74 9.68 -18.60
C THR A 255 -19.27 9.49 -18.96
N ILE A 256 -18.77 10.10 -20.04
CA ILE A 256 -17.43 9.86 -20.59
C ILE A 256 -16.32 10.16 -19.58
N TYR A 257 -16.45 11.23 -18.79
CA TYR A 257 -15.44 11.60 -17.80
C TYR A 257 -15.53 10.75 -16.54
N LEU A 258 -16.74 10.39 -16.11
CA LEU A 258 -16.95 9.40 -15.06
C LEU A 258 -16.30 8.06 -15.45
N ASP A 259 -16.50 7.60 -16.68
CA ASP A 259 -15.97 6.34 -17.18
C ASP A 259 -14.43 6.29 -17.19
N ALA A 260 -13.79 7.41 -17.51
CA ALA A 260 -12.33 7.53 -17.39
C ALA A 260 -11.86 7.38 -15.94
N LEU A 261 -12.56 8.00 -14.99
CA LEU A 261 -12.26 7.90 -13.55
C LEU A 261 -12.57 6.51 -12.98
N LEU A 262 -13.64 5.86 -13.45
CA LEU A 262 -13.96 4.48 -13.10
C LEU A 262 -12.86 3.54 -13.58
N LEU A 263 -12.33 3.72 -14.80
CA LEU A 263 -11.22 2.89 -15.25
C LEU A 263 -9.95 3.13 -14.44
N GLY A 264 -9.65 4.38 -14.06
CA GLY A 264 -8.56 4.68 -13.13
C GLY A 264 -8.72 3.96 -11.79
N THR A 265 -9.96 3.91 -11.27
CA THR A 265 -10.30 3.16 -10.04
C THR A 265 -10.05 1.67 -10.21
N VAL A 266 -10.50 1.07 -11.32
CA VAL A 266 -10.25 -0.35 -11.63
C VAL A 266 -8.76 -0.66 -11.77
N GLN A 267 -7.99 0.25 -12.39
CA GLN A 267 -6.53 0.11 -12.54
C GLN A 267 -5.83 0.14 -11.18
N ARG A 268 -6.21 1.06 -10.30
CA ARG A 268 -5.70 1.14 -8.93
C ARG A 268 -5.94 -0.16 -8.17
N ASP A 269 -7.19 -0.64 -8.17
CA ASP A 269 -7.58 -1.84 -7.41
C ASP A 269 -6.79 -3.08 -7.89
N HIS A 270 -6.59 -3.23 -9.21
CA HIS A 270 -5.76 -4.31 -9.75
C HIS A 270 -4.28 -4.17 -9.39
N ILE A 271 -3.73 -2.94 -9.34
CA ILE A 271 -2.35 -2.73 -8.89
C ILE A 271 -2.20 -3.08 -7.41
N ASP A 272 -3.20 -2.76 -6.58
CA ASP A 272 -3.22 -3.15 -5.17
C ASP A 272 -3.24 -4.69 -5.04
N GLU A 273 -4.09 -5.38 -5.82
CA GLU A 273 -4.11 -6.85 -5.86
C GLU A 273 -2.78 -7.47 -6.32
N LEU A 274 -2.13 -6.91 -7.35
CA LEU A 274 -0.83 -7.36 -7.83
C LEU A 274 0.26 -7.15 -6.77
N THR A 275 0.20 -6.03 -6.04
CA THR A 275 1.12 -5.73 -4.92
C THR A 275 0.97 -6.77 -3.80
N GLU A 276 -0.27 -7.09 -3.44
CA GLU A 276 -0.56 -8.13 -2.44
C GLU A 276 -0.14 -9.51 -2.95
N ALA A 277 -0.36 -9.79 -4.23
CA ALA A 277 0.08 -11.02 -4.86
C ALA A 277 1.58 -11.21 -4.80
N LEU A 278 2.33 -10.17 -5.14
CA LEU A 278 3.78 -10.10 -5.06
C LEU A 278 4.28 -10.37 -3.64
N SER A 279 3.72 -9.67 -2.64
CA SER A 279 4.08 -9.82 -1.23
C SER A 279 3.87 -11.26 -0.72
N GLY A 280 2.79 -11.91 -1.17
CA GLY A 280 2.45 -13.29 -0.79
C GLY A 280 3.12 -14.40 -1.62
N VAL A 281 3.94 -14.10 -2.64
CA VAL A 281 4.55 -15.12 -3.52
C VAL A 281 5.40 -16.13 -2.74
N PHE A 282 5.99 -15.73 -1.61
CA PHE A 282 6.82 -16.62 -0.78
C PHE A 282 6.03 -17.39 0.29
N ASP A 283 4.73 -17.14 0.44
CA ASP A 283 3.91 -17.81 1.44
C ASP A 283 3.47 -19.21 0.93
N GLY A 284 4.28 -20.21 1.28
CA GLY A 284 3.94 -21.64 1.14
C GLY A 284 4.84 -22.44 0.19
N PRO A 285 4.49 -23.69 -0.12
CA PRO A 285 5.26 -24.55 -1.03
C PRO A 285 4.99 -24.22 -2.51
N LYS A 286 5.88 -24.62 -3.43
CA LYS A 286 5.76 -24.40 -4.90
C LYS A 286 5.91 -22.94 -5.37
N LEU A 287 7.03 -22.31 -5.00
CA LEU A 287 7.37 -20.94 -5.40
C LEU A 287 7.26 -20.69 -6.92
N GLY A 288 7.83 -21.58 -7.75
CA GLY A 288 7.78 -21.43 -9.21
C GLY A 288 6.37 -21.33 -9.77
N ALA A 289 5.44 -22.17 -9.31
CA ALA A 289 4.05 -22.12 -9.75
C ALA A 289 3.33 -20.81 -9.38
N ARG A 290 3.65 -20.24 -8.21
CA ARG A 290 3.09 -18.94 -7.78
C ARG A 290 3.69 -17.78 -8.56
N VAL A 291 4.99 -17.81 -8.86
CA VAL A 291 5.62 -16.81 -9.73
C VAL A 291 4.99 -16.85 -11.13
N THR A 292 4.81 -18.03 -11.72
CA THR A 292 4.13 -18.16 -13.02
C THR A 292 2.68 -17.65 -12.97
N ALA A 293 1.95 -17.91 -11.89
CA ALA A 293 0.60 -17.37 -11.71
C ALA A 293 0.60 -15.84 -11.62
N LEU A 294 1.55 -15.25 -10.88
CA LEU A 294 1.73 -13.79 -10.80
C LEU A 294 2.08 -13.20 -12.17
N GLU A 295 3.00 -13.78 -12.92
CA GLU A 295 3.36 -13.34 -14.29
C GLU A 295 2.13 -13.35 -15.21
N THR A 296 1.31 -14.40 -15.10
CA THR A 296 0.06 -14.52 -15.86
C THR A 296 -0.93 -13.41 -15.49
N GLN A 297 -1.06 -13.10 -14.20
CA GLN A 297 -1.90 -11.99 -13.72
C GLN A 297 -1.40 -10.64 -14.20
N ILE A 298 -0.09 -10.38 -14.13
CA ILE A 298 0.55 -9.17 -14.66
C ILE A 298 0.30 -9.02 -16.16
N ALA A 299 0.47 -10.10 -16.93
CA ALA A 299 0.24 -10.07 -18.38
C ALA A 299 -1.23 -9.80 -18.73
N ALA A 300 -2.17 -10.41 -18.00
CA ALA A 300 -3.60 -10.17 -18.15
C ALA A 300 -3.98 -8.72 -17.81
N PHE A 301 -3.45 -8.20 -16.70
CA PHE A 301 -3.64 -6.80 -16.30
C PHE A 301 -3.12 -5.85 -17.38
N ARG A 302 -1.88 -6.07 -17.83
CA ARG A 302 -1.22 -5.22 -18.83
C ARG A 302 -2.00 -5.16 -20.16
N SER A 303 -2.48 -6.30 -20.62
CA SER A 303 -3.16 -6.40 -21.91
C SER A 303 -4.60 -5.84 -21.89
N THR A 304 -5.27 -5.93 -20.74
CA THR A 304 -6.71 -5.65 -20.60
C THR A 304 -6.98 -4.27 -20.01
N TYR A 305 -6.26 -3.87 -18.95
CA TYR A 305 -6.56 -2.69 -18.14
C TYR A 305 -5.52 -1.59 -18.27
N TRP A 306 -4.24 -1.93 -18.49
CA TRP A 306 -3.14 -0.96 -18.48
C TRP A 306 -2.91 -0.31 -19.85
N ARG A 307 -3.43 0.91 -20.06
CA ARG A 307 -3.18 1.72 -21.26
C ARG A 307 -3.12 3.21 -20.92
N GLN A 308 -2.26 3.94 -21.63
CA GLN A 308 -2.10 5.41 -21.50
C GLN A 308 -3.09 6.20 -22.37
N HIS A 309 -3.64 5.60 -23.42
CA HIS A 309 -4.64 6.22 -24.30
C HIS A 309 -5.88 5.36 -24.40
N LEU A 310 -6.97 5.82 -23.78
CA LEU A 310 -8.23 5.10 -23.69
C LEU A 310 -9.26 5.56 -24.70
N THR A 311 -9.21 6.83 -25.09
CA THR A 311 -10.22 7.47 -25.92
C THR A 311 -9.59 8.22 -27.10
N ALA A 312 -10.40 8.48 -28.13
CA ALA A 312 -10.04 9.42 -29.20
C ALA A 312 -10.11 10.91 -28.77
N HIS A 313 -10.51 11.19 -27.51
CA HIS A 313 -10.81 12.53 -27.02
C HIS A 313 -9.91 12.94 -25.84
N GLY A 314 -9.16 14.03 -26.02
CA GLY A 314 -8.14 14.52 -25.07
C GLY A 314 -8.57 14.57 -23.61
N PRO A 315 -9.68 15.26 -23.24
CA PRO A 315 -10.00 15.51 -21.83
C PRO A 315 -10.23 14.25 -20.98
N ALA A 316 -10.80 13.20 -21.55
CA ALA A 316 -11.01 11.94 -20.83
C ALA A 316 -9.67 11.24 -20.53
N ASN A 317 -8.72 11.30 -21.48
CA ASN A 317 -7.37 10.79 -21.25
C ASN A 317 -6.63 11.64 -20.21
N GLU A 318 -6.76 12.97 -20.25
CA GLU A 318 -6.15 13.88 -19.27
C GLU A 318 -6.66 13.61 -17.84
N LEU A 319 -7.97 13.38 -17.67
CA LEU A 319 -8.54 13.00 -16.37
C LEU A 319 -8.02 11.66 -15.86
N LEU A 320 -7.89 10.66 -16.74
CA LEU A 320 -7.27 9.39 -16.36
C LEU A 320 -5.82 9.58 -15.96
N LEU A 321 -5.02 10.32 -16.74
CA LEU A 321 -3.62 10.58 -16.44
C LEU A 321 -3.46 11.31 -15.11
N ALA A 322 -4.31 12.31 -14.83
CA ALA A 322 -4.36 12.97 -13.53
C ALA A 322 -4.69 11.99 -12.39
N TYR A 323 -5.64 11.07 -12.61
CA TYR A 323 -5.94 10.01 -11.65
C TYR A 323 -4.73 9.08 -11.42
N GLN A 324 -4.10 8.61 -12.51
CA GLN A 324 -2.93 7.74 -12.47
C GLN A 324 -1.76 8.38 -11.73
N ALA A 325 -1.49 9.66 -12.00
CA ALA A 325 -0.46 10.44 -11.32
C ALA A 325 -0.75 10.53 -9.82
N GLN A 326 -2.00 10.83 -9.45
CA GLN A 326 -2.36 11.02 -8.06
C GLN A 326 -2.24 9.76 -7.20
N TYR A 327 -2.37 8.59 -7.81
CA TYR A 327 -2.15 7.30 -7.17
C TYR A 327 -0.79 6.67 -7.49
N ARG A 328 0.09 7.37 -8.22
CA ARG A 328 1.39 6.89 -8.70
C ARG A 328 1.32 5.53 -9.38
N LEU A 329 0.24 5.27 -10.11
CA LEU A 329 -0.02 3.96 -10.72
C LEU A 329 1.12 3.51 -11.66
N PRO A 330 1.70 4.40 -12.51
CA PRO A 330 2.80 3.98 -13.39
C PRO A 330 4.07 3.56 -12.65
N ASP A 331 4.42 4.29 -11.59
CA ASP A 331 5.59 3.98 -10.75
C ASP A 331 5.39 2.63 -10.06
N ARG A 332 4.24 2.46 -9.38
CA ARG A 332 3.91 1.23 -8.67
C ARG A 332 3.89 0.03 -9.60
N PHE A 333 3.33 0.17 -10.80
CA PHE A 333 3.34 -0.92 -11.77
C PHE A 333 4.75 -1.24 -12.27
N THR A 334 5.62 -0.24 -12.41
CA THR A 334 7.04 -0.44 -12.78
C THR A 334 7.79 -1.19 -11.69
N GLU A 335 7.56 -0.83 -10.42
CA GLU A 335 8.12 -1.54 -9.25
C GLU A 335 7.67 -3.01 -9.23
N ILE A 336 6.37 -3.27 -9.42
CA ILE A 336 5.82 -4.65 -9.51
C ILE A 336 6.51 -5.45 -10.62
N LEU A 337 6.70 -4.86 -11.80
CA LEU A 337 7.36 -5.52 -12.92
C LEU A 337 8.83 -5.85 -12.62
N ALA A 338 9.55 -4.92 -12.00
CA ALA A 338 10.95 -5.12 -11.63
C ALA A 338 11.10 -6.25 -10.61
N GLU A 339 10.27 -6.24 -9.56
CA GLU A 339 10.32 -7.22 -8.49
C GLU A 339 9.82 -8.61 -8.94
N ALA A 340 8.77 -8.69 -9.77
CA ALA A 340 8.35 -9.95 -10.37
C ALA A 340 9.47 -10.57 -11.24
N ALA A 341 10.22 -9.75 -11.97
CA ALA A 341 11.37 -10.21 -12.75
C ALA A 341 12.52 -10.70 -11.87
N ASP A 342 12.74 -10.09 -10.70
CA ASP A 342 13.69 -10.59 -9.70
C ASP A 342 13.27 -11.97 -9.17
N TYR A 343 11.98 -12.17 -8.88
CA TYR A 343 11.48 -13.44 -8.40
C TYR A 343 11.58 -14.55 -9.45
N ALA A 344 11.31 -14.22 -10.72
CA ALA A 344 11.51 -15.15 -11.84
C ALA A 344 12.98 -15.57 -11.98
N ARG A 345 13.92 -14.62 -11.86
CA ARG A 345 15.37 -14.91 -11.84
C ARG A 345 15.77 -15.82 -10.67
N LEU A 346 15.19 -15.60 -9.48
CA LEU A 346 15.45 -16.43 -8.31
C LEU A 346 15.01 -17.88 -8.55
N VAL A 347 13.78 -18.09 -9.05
CA VAL A 347 13.26 -19.42 -9.40
C VAL A 347 14.14 -20.10 -10.44
N GLN A 348 14.50 -19.40 -11.52
CA GLN A 348 15.35 -19.95 -12.57
C GLN A 348 16.74 -20.34 -12.05
N THR A 349 17.32 -19.54 -11.15
CA THR A 349 18.63 -19.84 -10.54
C THR A 349 18.52 -21.09 -9.66
N GLN A 350 17.45 -21.23 -8.88
CA GLN A 350 17.19 -22.40 -8.06
C GLN A 350 17.00 -23.66 -8.93
N ASP A 351 16.23 -23.56 -10.01
CA ASP A 351 16.00 -24.68 -10.94
C ASP A 351 17.29 -25.11 -11.66
N ASN A 352 18.10 -24.15 -12.11
CA ASN A 352 19.39 -24.43 -12.72
C ASN A 352 20.36 -25.13 -11.75
N GLN A 353 20.38 -24.71 -10.48
CA GLN A 353 21.16 -25.39 -9.45
C GLN A 353 20.66 -26.82 -9.20
N GLN A 354 19.35 -27.06 -9.25
CA GLN A 354 18.77 -28.39 -9.13
C GLN A 354 19.15 -29.30 -10.30
N ILE A 355 19.04 -28.80 -11.54
CA ILE A 355 19.42 -29.54 -12.75
C ILE A 355 20.91 -29.88 -12.73
N ALA A 356 21.76 -28.90 -12.41
CA ALA A 356 23.20 -29.12 -12.30
C ALA A 356 23.54 -30.13 -11.19
N GLY A 357 22.86 -30.08 -10.05
CA GLY A 357 23.01 -31.06 -8.97
C GLY A 357 22.60 -32.47 -9.39
N ALA A 358 21.43 -32.61 -10.04
CA ALA A 358 20.94 -33.90 -10.52
C ALA A 358 21.84 -34.51 -11.61
N LEU A 359 22.32 -33.69 -12.55
CA LEU A 359 23.29 -34.10 -13.56
C LEU A 359 24.62 -34.50 -12.91
N GLY A 360 25.04 -33.79 -11.86
CA GLY A 360 26.21 -34.16 -11.05
C GLY A 360 26.07 -35.54 -10.41
N VAL A 361 24.91 -35.87 -9.84
CA VAL A 361 24.62 -37.22 -9.32
C VAL A 361 24.65 -38.26 -10.44
N LEU A 362 23.95 -38.00 -11.54
CA LEU A 362 23.91 -38.92 -12.67
C LEU A 362 25.30 -39.18 -13.23
N THR A 363 26.17 -38.16 -13.26
CA THR A 363 27.56 -38.30 -13.70
C THR A 363 28.39 -39.10 -12.69
N ILE A 364 28.25 -38.84 -11.38
CA ILE A 364 28.96 -39.58 -10.32
C ILE A 364 28.54 -41.06 -10.27
N LEU A 365 27.27 -41.37 -10.53
CA LEU A 365 26.76 -42.74 -10.58
C LEU A 365 27.07 -43.44 -11.91
N GLY A 366 26.84 -42.74 -13.02
CA GLY A 366 26.85 -43.31 -14.37
C GLY A 366 28.25 -43.43 -14.98
N LEU A 367 29.17 -42.50 -14.68
CA LEU A 367 30.50 -42.52 -15.29
C LEU A 367 31.32 -43.76 -14.87
N PRO A 368 31.44 -44.11 -13.57
CA PRO A 368 32.20 -45.30 -13.16
C PRO A 368 31.56 -46.61 -13.64
N LEU A 369 30.23 -46.66 -13.69
CA LEU A 369 29.50 -47.82 -14.18
C LEU A 369 29.65 -47.99 -15.70
N GLY A 370 29.51 -46.90 -16.44
CA GLY A 370 29.67 -46.87 -17.89
C GLY A 370 31.09 -47.25 -18.31
N THR A 371 32.11 -46.71 -17.65
CA THR A 371 33.51 -47.08 -17.93
C THR A 371 33.79 -48.55 -17.63
N ALA A 372 33.28 -49.09 -16.52
CA ALA A 372 33.43 -50.50 -16.18
C ALA A 372 32.80 -51.43 -17.23
N LEU A 373 31.60 -51.11 -17.71
CA LEU A 373 30.91 -51.87 -18.76
C LEU A 373 31.60 -51.75 -20.12
N SER A 374 32.07 -50.55 -20.49
CA SER A 374 32.81 -50.34 -21.74
C SER A 374 34.13 -51.12 -21.77
N ILE A 375 34.85 -51.20 -20.64
CA ILE A 375 36.09 -51.99 -20.54
C ILE A 375 35.81 -53.48 -20.78
N LEU A 376 34.76 -54.03 -20.17
CA LEU A 376 34.37 -55.43 -20.38
C LEU A 376 33.97 -55.73 -21.84
N GLN A 377 33.27 -54.79 -22.49
CA GLN A 377 32.90 -54.92 -23.90
C GLN A 377 34.11 -54.90 -24.85
N VAL A 378 35.08 -54.01 -24.62
CA VAL A 378 36.30 -53.93 -25.44
C VAL A 378 37.17 -55.18 -25.30
N LEU A 379 37.15 -55.81 -24.11
CA LEU A 379 37.89 -57.05 -23.84
C LEU A 379 37.16 -58.32 -24.33
N ASP A 380 35.96 -58.20 -24.91
CA ASP A 380 35.06 -59.30 -25.31
C ASP A 380 34.83 -60.33 -24.19
N ASP A 381 34.76 -59.82 -22.95
CA ASP A 381 34.73 -60.66 -21.75
C ASP A 381 33.30 -60.84 -21.24
N HIS A 382 32.83 -62.09 -21.25
CA HIS A 382 31.47 -62.46 -20.87
C HIS A 382 31.41 -63.27 -19.57
N ALA A 383 32.51 -63.38 -18.83
CA ALA A 383 32.52 -64.14 -17.58
C ALA A 383 31.67 -63.42 -16.51
N PRO A 384 30.70 -64.12 -15.87
CA PRO A 384 29.82 -63.49 -14.87
C PRO A 384 30.59 -63.00 -13.64
N THR A 385 31.73 -63.60 -13.33
CA THR A 385 32.64 -63.19 -12.25
C THR A 385 33.31 -61.85 -12.54
N HIS A 386 33.68 -61.57 -13.78
CA HIS A 386 34.32 -60.30 -14.17
C HIS A 386 33.30 -59.16 -14.22
N LEU A 387 32.05 -59.45 -14.59
CA LEU A 387 30.94 -58.50 -14.43
C LEU A 387 30.71 -58.14 -12.96
N LEU A 388 30.68 -59.13 -12.06
CA LEU A 388 30.56 -58.91 -10.61
C LEU A 388 31.71 -58.08 -10.04
N LEU A 389 32.95 -58.36 -10.47
CA LEU A 389 34.14 -57.59 -10.07
C LEU A 389 34.07 -56.14 -10.58
N ALA A 390 33.66 -55.94 -11.82
CA ALA A 390 33.53 -54.61 -12.43
C ALA A 390 32.43 -53.78 -11.73
N LEU A 391 31.28 -54.38 -11.43
CA LEU A 391 30.19 -53.74 -10.70
C LEU A 391 30.58 -53.37 -9.26
N THR A 392 31.27 -54.26 -8.55
CA THR A 392 31.75 -53.98 -7.18
C THR A 392 32.80 -52.88 -7.16
N THR A 393 33.71 -52.87 -8.14
CA THR A 393 34.73 -51.83 -8.29
C THR A 393 34.10 -50.47 -8.64
N ALA A 394 33.11 -50.45 -9.56
CA ALA A 394 32.35 -49.25 -9.88
C ALA A 394 31.59 -48.71 -8.65
N ALA A 395 30.94 -49.58 -7.88
CA ALA A 395 30.25 -49.19 -6.64
C ALA A 395 31.22 -48.59 -5.60
N LEU A 396 32.42 -49.16 -5.46
CA LEU A 396 33.45 -48.64 -4.57
C LEU A 396 33.96 -47.27 -5.02
N ALA A 397 34.19 -47.11 -6.33
CA ALA A 397 34.61 -45.84 -6.93
C ALA A 397 33.54 -44.75 -6.76
N THR A 398 32.27 -45.08 -6.96
CA THR A 398 31.14 -44.19 -6.70
C THR A 398 31.05 -43.81 -5.21
N ALA A 399 31.22 -44.76 -4.29
CA ALA A 399 31.24 -44.49 -2.85
C ALA A 399 32.38 -43.53 -2.48
N LEU A 400 33.58 -43.74 -3.04
CA LEU A 400 34.73 -42.85 -2.85
C LEU A 400 34.48 -41.45 -3.44
N ALA A 401 33.85 -41.36 -4.62
CA ALA A 401 33.50 -40.10 -5.25
C ALA A 401 32.58 -39.24 -4.36
N PHE A 402 31.63 -39.86 -3.65
CA PHE A 402 30.77 -39.15 -2.68
C PHE A 402 31.50 -38.63 -1.43
N THR A 403 32.68 -39.15 -1.10
CA THR A 403 33.52 -38.62 -0.01
C THR A 403 34.31 -37.36 -0.40
N THR A 404 34.47 -37.11 -1.70
CA THR A 404 35.22 -35.94 -2.21
C THR A 404 34.50 -34.63 -1.89
N ARG A 405 35.22 -33.50 -2.00
CA ARG A 405 34.64 -32.16 -1.78
C ARG A 405 33.47 -31.89 -2.74
N TYR A 406 33.57 -32.35 -3.98
CA TYR A 406 32.52 -32.21 -4.99
C TYR A 406 31.33 -33.13 -4.69
N GLY A 407 31.57 -34.40 -4.38
CA GLY A 407 30.52 -35.35 -4.02
C GLY A 407 29.71 -34.95 -2.78
N ARG A 408 30.38 -34.40 -1.75
CA ARG A 408 29.73 -33.84 -0.55
C ARG A 408 28.88 -32.60 -0.86
N LEU A 409 29.31 -31.75 -1.79
CA LEU A 409 28.58 -30.55 -2.20
C LEU A 409 27.28 -30.94 -2.93
N VAL A 410 27.34 -31.93 -3.82
CA VAL A 410 26.18 -32.50 -4.52
C VAL A 410 25.23 -33.23 -3.54
N LEU A 411 25.77 -33.96 -2.55
CA LEU A 411 24.93 -34.59 -1.51
C LEU A 411 24.23 -33.55 -0.63
N SER A 412 24.91 -32.45 -0.31
CA SER A 412 24.36 -31.38 0.53
C SER A 412 23.24 -30.60 -0.17
N SER A 413 23.33 -30.38 -1.49
CA SER A 413 22.25 -29.76 -2.27
C SER A 413 21.01 -30.65 -2.36
N LEU A 414 21.18 -31.97 -2.29
CA LEU A 414 20.07 -32.94 -2.23
C LEU A 414 19.55 -33.17 -0.82
N ARG A 415 20.35 -33.04 0.24
CA ARG A 415 19.87 -33.21 1.63
C ARG A 415 19.01 -32.04 2.09
N ASN A 416 19.27 -30.83 1.60
CA ASN A 416 18.36 -29.69 1.74
C ASN A 416 16.99 -29.90 1.03
N ARG A 417 16.83 -30.96 0.24
CA ARG A 417 15.57 -31.39 -0.37
C ARG A 417 14.66 -32.14 0.60
N VAL A 418 15.22 -32.89 1.56
CA VAL A 418 14.45 -33.83 2.41
C VAL A 418 14.09 -33.22 3.77
N GLY A 419 14.88 -32.27 4.28
CA GLY A 419 14.55 -31.55 5.53
C GLY A 419 13.43 -30.51 5.42
N GLY A 420 12.88 -30.28 4.22
CA GLY A 420 11.74 -29.41 3.98
C GLY A 420 10.37 -30.09 4.12
N GLU A 421 10.35 -31.42 4.30
CA GLU A 421 9.14 -32.20 4.57
C GLU A 421 9.31 -32.97 5.89
N GLY A 422 8.96 -32.30 7.00
CA GLY A 422 8.55 -32.88 8.29
C GLY A 422 9.44 -33.93 8.97
N LEU A 423 10.16 -33.53 10.04
CA LEU A 423 10.01 -34.06 11.41
C LEU A 423 11.19 -33.59 12.29
N THR A 424 10.83 -32.91 13.38
CA THR A 424 11.67 -32.58 14.52
C THR A 424 12.02 -33.84 15.32
N GLU A 425 13.30 -34.18 15.43
CA GLU A 425 13.81 -34.98 16.55
C GLU A 425 14.36 -34.03 17.63
N PRO A 426 14.05 -34.23 18.93
CA PRO A 426 14.61 -33.43 20.01
C PRO A 426 16.03 -33.93 20.38
N PRO A 427 16.92 -33.06 20.88
CA PRO A 427 18.23 -33.49 21.36
C PRO A 427 18.13 -34.20 22.72
N GLU A 428 18.90 -35.26 22.90
CA GLU A 428 19.14 -35.92 24.20
C GLU A 428 19.64 -34.93 25.27
N PRO A 429 19.30 -35.13 26.56
CA PRO A 429 19.74 -34.25 27.63
C PRO A 429 21.15 -34.63 28.14
N PRO A 430 21.96 -33.65 28.64
CA PRO A 430 23.21 -33.94 29.36
C PRO A 430 22.94 -34.36 30.82
N PRO A 431 23.93 -34.94 31.53
CA PRO A 431 23.68 -35.68 32.76
C PRO A 431 23.49 -34.81 34.01
N ARG A 432 22.82 -35.40 35.01
CA ARG A 432 22.45 -34.87 36.33
C ARG A 432 23.64 -34.44 37.20
N ASN A 433 23.43 -33.35 37.95
CA ASN A 433 23.89 -33.02 39.31
C ASN A 433 22.92 -31.91 39.79
N GLY A 434 22.38 -31.78 41.01
CA GLY A 434 22.55 -32.38 42.33
C GLY A 434 22.30 -31.27 43.37
N ILE A 435 21.39 -31.49 44.33
CA ILE A 435 21.29 -30.79 45.65
C ILE A 435 20.65 -29.37 45.60
N LEU A 436 19.66 -28.93 46.41
CA LEU A 436 19.45 -28.93 47.87
C LEU A 436 17.94 -28.69 48.24
N GLU A 437 17.43 -29.35 49.30
CA GLU A 437 16.22 -28.99 50.10
C GLU A 437 16.43 -27.65 50.88
N PRO A 438 15.56 -27.11 51.81
CA PRO A 438 14.32 -27.58 52.50
C PRO A 438 13.28 -26.41 52.70
N PRO A 439 12.43 -26.30 53.77
CA PRO A 439 11.72 -27.29 54.62
C PRO A 439 10.19 -27.10 54.66
N GLY A 440 9.49 -28.10 55.21
CA GLY A 440 8.06 -28.06 55.56
C GLY A 440 7.77 -27.71 57.04
N ARG A 441 6.47 -27.56 57.34
CA ARG A 441 5.70 -27.62 58.61
C ARG A 441 4.22 -27.42 58.21
N ASP A 442 3.16 -27.97 58.80
CA ASP A 442 2.93 -28.81 59.97
C ASP A 442 1.57 -29.52 59.78
N ARG A 443 1.44 -30.73 60.32
CA ARG A 443 0.19 -31.43 60.66
C ARG A 443 -0.14 -31.10 62.13
N PRO A 444 -1.39 -31.22 62.63
CA PRO A 444 -2.06 -32.50 62.93
C PRO A 444 -3.59 -32.43 62.68
N GLY A 445 -4.44 -33.44 62.82
CA GLY A 445 -4.38 -34.79 63.36
C GLY A 445 -5.81 -35.36 63.27
N ARG A 446 -5.93 -36.68 63.18
CA ARG A 446 -7.20 -37.41 63.00
C ARG A 446 -7.52 -38.24 64.25
N GLY A 447 -8.80 -38.34 64.60
CA GLY A 447 -9.37 -39.35 65.50
C GLY A 447 -10.24 -38.74 66.61
N ARG A 448 -11.38 -39.29 67.04
CA ARG A 448 -11.95 -40.64 66.87
C ARG A 448 -13.37 -40.68 67.49
N THR A 449 -14.25 -41.51 66.89
CA THR A 449 -15.27 -42.38 67.53
C THR A 449 -16.59 -41.82 68.14
N ALA A 450 -17.74 -42.27 67.59
CA ALA A 450 -18.89 -42.97 68.23
C ALA A 450 -20.16 -42.89 67.32
N MET A 451 -20.60 -43.98 66.68
CA MET A 451 -21.70 -44.92 67.06
C MET A 451 -23.12 -44.32 67.10
N ALA A 452 -24.01 -44.76 66.19
CA ALA A 452 -25.29 -45.44 66.49
C ALA A 452 -26.09 -45.85 65.22
N THR A 453 -26.60 -47.09 65.26
CA THR A 453 -27.86 -47.66 64.66
C THR A 453 -28.04 -47.72 63.13
N GLU A 454 -27.93 -48.91 62.51
CA GLU A 454 -28.95 -49.98 62.26
C GLU A 454 -29.63 -49.82 60.86
N THR A 455 -29.32 -50.71 59.89
CA THR A 455 -30.14 -51.86 59.41
C THR A 455 -31.23 -51.42 58.41
N ALA A 456 -31.46 -51.93 57.19
CA ALA A 456 -30.94 -52.94 56.26
C ALA A 456 -31.34 -52.44 54.84
N GLY A 457 -30.67 -52.76 53.75
CA GLY A 457 -30.86 -54.02 53.02
C GLY A 457 -30.77 -53.79 51.50
N GLN A 458 -30.21 -54.78 50.82
CA GLN A 458 -30.18 -55.04 49.37
C GLN A 458 -29.46 -54.09 48.38
N ARG A 459 -28.33 -54.60 47.89
CA ARG A 459 -27.74 -54.42 46.54
C ARG A 459 -28.82 -54.76 45.48
N GLN A 460 -28.84 -54.20 44.26
CA GLN A 460 -27.80 -54.34 43.24
C GLN A 460 -28.13 -53.50 41.97
N ALA A 461 -27.08 -52.82 41.45
CA ALA A 461 -26.68 -52.51 40.06
C ALA A 461 -27.76 -52.24 38.96
N ALA A 462 -27.61 -51.31 38.01
CA ALA A 462 -26.46 -50.61 37.43
C ALA A 462 -26.96 -49.39 36.61
N GLN A 463 -26.00 -48.57 36.16
CA GLN A 463 -26.06 -47.52 35.12
C GLN A 463 -26.34 -46.09 35.62
N GLY A 464 -25.29 -45.26 35.54
CA GLY A 464 -25.34 -43.81 35.65
C GLY A 464 -24.23 -43.18 34.78
N PRO A 465 -24.52 -42.16 33.95
CA PRO A 465 -23.57 -41.57 33.01
C PRO A 465 -22.84 -40.32 33.55
N VAL A 466 -21.59 -40.18 33.09
CA VAL A 466 -20.86 -38.98 32.60
C VAL A 466 -20.98 -37.65 33.38
N ALA A 467 -19.86 -37.22 33.97
CA ALA A 467 -19.43 -35.82 34.03
C ALA A 467 -17.89 -35.71 34.18
N SER A 468 -17.32 -34.76 33.46
CA SER A 468 -15.91 -34.54 33.11
C SER A 468 -15.06 -33.91 34.22
N ALA A 469 -13.78 -34.31 34.28
CA ALA A 469 -12.75 -33.78 35.18
C ALA A 469 -11.88 -32.70 34.51
N PRO A 470 -11.29 -31.75 35.27
CA PRO A 470 -10.55 -30.62 34.72
C PRO A 470 -9.07 -30.96 34.47
N VAL A 471 -8.54 -30.49 33.32
CA VAL A 471 -7.11 -30.52 32.99
C VAL A 471 -6.42 -29.33 33.66
N ARG A 472 -5.36 -29.59 34.44
CA ARG A 472 -4.42 -28.54 34.89
C ARG A 472 -3.28 -28.38 33.87
N THR A 473 -2.98 -27.11 33.64
CA THR A 473 -2.06 -26.47 32.71
C THR A 473 -0.60 -26.88 32.85
N GLN A 474 0.06 -27.14 31.72
CA GLN A 474 1.51 -27.04 31.57
C GLN A 474 1.84 -25.81 30.71
N ASP A 475 2.81 -25.05 31.20
CA ASP A 475 3.18 -23.69 30.83
C ASP A 475 3.88 -23.64 29.46
N VAL A 476 3.20 -23.07 28.45
CA VAL A 476 3.76 -22.80 27.12
C VAL A 476 4.29 -21.36 27.12
N ARG A 477 5.63 -21.20 27.09
CA ARG A 477 6.21 -19.89 26.78
C ARG A 477 5.80 -19.49 25.35
N PRO A 478 5.26 -18.26 25.14
CA PRO A 478 4.53 -17.96 23.91
C PRO A 478 5.49 -17.68 22.74
N MET A 479 5.18 -18.33 21.61
CA MET A 479 5.66 -18.15 20.22
C MET A 479 5.90 -16.68 19.77
N ARG A 480 5.35 -15.69 20.51
CA ARG A 480 5.58 -14.25 20.34
C ARG A 480 7.02 -13.82 20.69
N ALA A 481 7.67 -14.52 21.62
CA ALA A 481 9.03 -14.19 22.05
C ALA A 481 10.06 -14.49 20.95
N ASP A 482 9.86 -15.54 20.16
CA ASP A 482 10.73 -15.90 19.04
C ASP A 482 10.57 -14.93 17.86
N ALA A 483 9.34 -14.54 17.53
CA ALA A 483 9.08 -13.53 16.51
C ALA A 483 9.75 -12.18 16.88
N ARG A 484 9.69 -11.79 18.16
CA ARG A 484 10.36 -10.56 18.63
C ARG A 484 11.88 -10.65 18.55
N ARG A 485 12.47 -11.78 18.96
CA ARG A 485 13.92 -12.02 18.83
C ARG A 485 14.38 -12.00 17.38
N ASN A 486 13.61 -12.59 16.47
CA ASN A 486 13.92 -12.59 15.04
C ASN A 486 13.83 -11.18 14.45
N TYR A 487 12.81 -10.41 14.84
CA TYR A 487 12.67 -9.01 14.46
C TYR A 487 13.86 -8.15 14.94
N GLU A 488 14.27 -8.32 16.20
CA GLU A 488 15.41 -7.58 16.77
C GLU A 488 16.75 -7.96 16.12
N ARG A 489 16.96 -9.26 15.83
CA ARG A 489 18.14 -9.73 15.07
C ARG A 489 18.19 -9.16 13.66
N LEU A 490 17.04 -9.13 12.97
CA LEU A 490 16.93 -8.52 11.65
C LEU A 490 17.29 -7.02 11.68
N LEU A 491 16.80 -6.27 12.65
CA LEU A 491 17.14 -4.85 12.78
C LEU A 491 18.62 -4.64 13.12
N ALA A 492 19.21 -5.47 13.97
CA ALA A 492 20.62 -5.38 14.33
C ALA A 492 21.55 -5.65 13.14
N GLU A 493 21.25 -6.69 12.36
CA GLU A 493 22.03 -7.04 11.16
C GLU A 493 21.81 -6.03 10.03
N ALA A 494 20.58 -5.54 9.86
CA ALA A 494 20.28 -4.48 8.90
C ALA A 494 21.02 -3.19 9.24
N ARG A 495 21.06 -2.78 10.52
CA ARG A 495 21.84 -1.63 10.98
C ARG A 495 23.33 -1.79 10.68
N THR A 496 23.88 -2.96 10.99
CA THR A 496 25.30 -3.28 10.73
C THR A 496 25.61 -3.21 9.24
N ALA A 497 24.74 -3.80 8.40
CA ALA A 497 24.86 -3.80 6.96
C ALA A 497 24.77 -2.39 6.36
N PHE A 498 23.79 -1.58 6.77
CA PHE A 498 23.63 -0.21 6.29
C PHE A 498 24.79 0.70 6.71
N THR A 499 25.34 0.52 7.91
CA THR A 499 26.51 1.29 8.37
C THR A 499 27.76 0.94 7.54
N ALA A 500 27.97 -0.35 7.25
CA ALA A 500 29.19 -0.82 6.58
C ALA A 500 29.18 -0.64 5.05
N HIS A 501 28.01 -0.75 4.42
CA HIS A 501 27.89 -0.90 2.96
C HIS A 501 26.83 0.02 2.34
N GLY A 502 26.16 0.85 3.15
CA GLY A 502 25.09 1.73 2.70
C GLY A 502 23.73 1.04 2.53
N THR A 503 22.72 1.85 2.26
CA THR A 503 21.30 1.44 2.25
C THR A 503 20.90 0.59 1.05
N ASP A 504 21.78 0.41 0.06
CA ASP A 504 21.57 -0.44 -1.12
C ASP A 504 21.98 -1.91 -0.90
N THR A 505 22.41 -2.27 0.32
CA THR A 505 22.88 -3.64 0.67
C THR A 505 21.83 -4.73 0.40
N SER A 506 22.26 -5.94 0.04
CA SER A 506 21.39 -7.09 -0.19
C SER A 506 20.54 -7.45 1.04
N LEU A 507 19.22 -7.49 0.88
CA LEU A 507 18.29 -7.94 1.93
C LEU A 507 18.44 -9.44 2.23
N GLU A 508 18.85 -10.23 1.23
CA GLU A 508 19.16 -11.65 1.39
C GLU A 508 20.37 -11.85 2.31
N ASP A 509 21.40 -11.01 2.17
CA ASP A 509 22.56 -11.04 3.06
C ASP A 509 22.20 -10.66 4.50
N ILE A 510 21.32 -9.68 4.67
CA ILE A 510 20.81 -9.26 5.99
C ILE A 510 20.04 -10.41 6.65
N ALA A 511 19.10 -11.04 5.93
CA ALA A 511 18.34 -12.18 6.44
C ALA A 511 19.26 -13.37 6.80
N ARG A 512 20.22 -13.68 5.92
CA ARG A 512 21.21 -14.74 6.11
C ARG A 512 22.07 -14.51 7.35
N ARG A 513 22.60 -13.30 7.55
CA ARG A 513 23.37 -12.94 8.76
C ARG A 513 22.50 -12.98 10.01
N ALA A 514 21.25 -12.54 9.90
CA ALA A 514 20.26 -12.62 10.98
C ALA A 514 19.79 -14.06 11.27
N GLY A 515 20.25 -15.06 10.51
CA GLY A 515 19.89 -16.46 10.69
C GLY A 515 18.40 -16.72 10.57
N VAL A 516 17.70 -15.92 9.74
CA VAL A 516 16.27 -16.05 9.46
C VAL A 516 16.07 -16.21 7.95
N GLY A 517 14.98 -16.89 7.56
CA GLY A 517 14.63 -16.99 6.15
C GLY A 517 14.27 -15.61 5.59
N ILE A 518 14.57 -15.37 4.30
CA ILE A 518 14.26 -14.10 3.63
C ILE A 518 12.75 -13.79 3.66
N GLY A 519 11.88 -14.80 3.61
CA GLY A 519 10.43 -14.63 3.80
C GLY A 519 10.04 -14.13 5.20
N THR A 520 10.84 -14.42 6.24
CA THR A 520 10.64 -13.86 7.59
C THR A 520 11.01 -12.37 7.63
N LEU A 521 12.06 -11.96 6.89
CA LEU A 521 12.39 -10.55 6.72
C LEU A 521 11.24 -9.81 6.01
N TYR A 522 10.77 -10.30 4.88
CA TYR A 522 9.70 -9.65 4.11
C TYR A 522 8.35 -9.62 4.86
N ARG A 523 8.06 -10.65 5.67
CA ARG A 523 6.88 -10.64 6.55
C ARG A 523 6.92 -9.54 7.61
N HIS A 524 8.11 -9.19 8.10
CA HIS A 524 8.27 -8.07 9.04
C HIS A 524 8.42 -6.72 8.33
N PHE A 525 9.00 -6.72 7.14
CA PHE A 525 9.36 -5.54 6.37
C PHE A 525 9.02 -5.76 4.89
N PRO A 526 7.80 -5.39 4.46
CA PRO A 526 7.30 -5.69 3.11
C PRO A 526 8.17 -5.15 1.97
N ASN A 527 8.90 -4.07 2.22
CA ASN A 527 9.82 -3.47 1.26
C ASN A 527 11.07 -2.90 1.96
N ARG A 528 12.09 -2.56 1.18
CA ARG A 528 13.36 -2.01 1.68
C ARG A 528 13.14 -0.75 2.51
N THR A 529 12.25 0.14 2.09
CA THR A 529 11.98 1.41 2.80
C THR A 529 11.29 1.17 4.15
N ALA A 530 10.50 0.11 4.31
CA ALA A 530 9.91 -0.31 5.58
C ALA A 530 10.97 -0.86 6.55
N LEU A 531 11.95 -1.63 6.05
CA LEU A 531 13.09 -2.06 6.85
C LEU A 531 13.93 -0.85 7.29
N MET A 532 14.24 0.05 6.35
CA MET A 532 14.97 1.28 6.64
C MET A 532 14.25 2.12 7.70
N GLY A 533 12.96 2.39 7.53
CA GLY A 533 12.16 3.14 8.52
C GLY A 533 12.13 2.47 9.89
N ALA A 534 12.16 1.14 9.97
CA ALA A 534 12.24 0.43 11.24
C ALA A 534 13.66 0.45 11.87
N VAL A 535 14.71 0.40 11.05
CA VAL A 535 16.10 0.53 11.51
C VAL A 535 16.37 1.94 12.05
N PHE A 536 15.89 2.97 11.36
CA PHE A 536 16.14 4.37 11.73
C PHE A 536 15.15 4.91 12.77
N GLN A 537 14.11 4.15 13.14
CA GLN A 537 13.12 4.59 14.13
C GLN A 537 13.76 5.07 15.44
N GLY A 538 14.74 4.34 15.98
CA GLY A 538 15.39 4.74 17.23
C GLY A 538 16.20 6.04 17.14
N GLU A 539 16.75 6.35 15.97
CA GLU A 539 17.49 7.61 15.73
C GLU A 539 16.52 8.78 15.55
N VAL A 540 15.40 8.52 14.87
CA VAL A 540 14.29 9.47 14.78
C VAL A 540 13.74 9.78 16.17
N ASP A 541 13.51 8.76 17.00
CA ASP A 541 13.03 8.95 18.38
C ASP A 541 14.01 9.78 19.22
N ALA A 542 15.33 9.61 19.01
CA ALA A 542 16.35 10.42 19.64
C ALA A 542 16.34 11.88 19.16
N LEU A 543 16.18 12.12 17.86
CA LEU A 543 16.05 13.47 17.29
C LEU A 543 14.76 14.18 17.76
N LEU A 544 13.66 13.45 17.96
CA LEU A 544 12.41 13.96 18.52
C LEU A 544 12.53 14.25 20.02
N ALA A 545 13.27 13.43 20.77
CA ALA A 545 13.59 13.73 22.16
C ALA A 545 14.44 15.00 22.26
N TYR A 546 15.46 15.12 21.42
CA TYR A 546 16.33 16.29 21.38
C TYR A 546 15.56 17.57 20.98
N ALA A 547 14.63 17.49 20.02
CA ALA A 547 13.76 18.61 19.68
C ALA A 547 12.93 19.09 20.89
N ARG A 548 12.41 18.15 21.70
CA ARG A 548 11.65 18.46 22.90
C ARG A 548 12.51 19.12 23.98
N GLU A 549 13.75 18.68 24.15
CA GLU A 549 14.70 19.35 25.07
C GLU A 549 15.01 20.78 24.61
N LEU A 550 15.11 20.99 23.30
CA LEU A 550 15.39 22.28 22.69
C LEU A 550 14.17 23.22 22.64
N ALA A 551 12.96 22.69 22.83
CA ALA A 551 11.71 23.45 22.72
C ALA A 551 11.66 24.65 23.67
N ASP A 552 12.29 24.53 24.85
CA ASP A 552 12.33 25.57 25.89
C ASP A 552 13.66 26.31 25.99
N ALA A 553 14.58 26.09 25.04
CA ALA A 553 15.89 26.73 25.06
C ALA A 553 15.79 28.27 25.03
N PRO A 554 16.65 29.00 25.77
CA PRO A 554 16.61 30.46 25.87
C PRO A 554 16.99 31.17 24.56
N GLN A 555 17.64 30.46 23.62
CA GLN A 555 18.01 30.98 22.30
C GLN A 555 17.30 30.17 21.21
N PRO A 556 16.11 30.59 20.75
CA PRO A 556 15.27 29.81 19.83
C PRO A 556 15.92 29.50 18.48
N CYS A 557 16.62 30.48 17.88
CA CYS A 557 17.32 30.25 16.61
C CYS A 557 18.49 29.28 16.78
N ALA A 558 19.29 29.43 17.84
CA ALA A 558 20.37 28.49 18.15
C ALA A 558 19.84 27.06 18.38
N ALA A 559 18.66 26.92 18.99
CA ALA A 559 18.00 25.64 19.18
C ALA A 559 17.57 24.99 17.86
N LEU A 560 16.93 25.74 16.96
CA LEU A 560 16.62 25.26 15.60
C LEU A 560 17.89 24.79 14.87
N VAL A 561 18.95 25.60 14.89
CA VAL A 561 20.22 25.29 14.21
C VAL A 561 20.89 24.05 14.83
N ALA A 562 20.86 23.91 16.15
CA ALA A 562 21.40 22.74 16.84
C ALA A 562 20.65 21.46 16.45
N TRP A 563 19.33 21.55 16.30
CA TRP A 563 18.51 20.43 15.86
C TRP A 563 18.77 20.08 14.38
N LEU A 564 18.82 21.06 13.47
CA LEU A 564 19.17 20.83 12.07
C LEU A 564 20.56 20.18 11.91
N ARG A 565 21.54 20.62 12.70
CA ARG A 565 22.88 20.01 12.73
C ARG A 565 22.84 18.54 13.16
N ALA A 566 22.00 18.20 14.15
CA ALA A 566 21.81 16.81 14.59
C ALA A 566 21.22 15.94 13.46
N ILE A 567 20.29 16.48 12.67
CA ILE A 567 19.75 15.78 11.50
C ILE A 567 20.83 15.53 10.45
N ILE A 568 21.63 16.55 10.09
CA ILE A 568 22.71 16.39 9.11
C ILE A 568 23.66 15.27 9.56
N THR A 569 24.06 15.30 10.84
CA THR A 569 24.97 14.31 11.43
C THR A 569 24.42 12.89 11.34
N HIS A 570 23.12 12.70 11.62
CA HIS A 570 22.50 11.38 11.51
C HIS A 570 22.31 10.95 10.05
N ALA A 571 21.84 11.84 9.17
CA ALA A 571 21.63 11.53 7.76
C ALA A 571 22.95 11.16 7.04
N SER A 572 24.07 11.79 7.40
CA SER A 572 25.39 11.50 6.82
C SER A 572 26.05 10.22 7.36
N THR A 573 25.50 9.61 8.43
CA THR A 573 26.07 8.39 9.02
C THR A 573 25.85 7.16 8.12
N TYR A 574 24.81 7.17 7.28
CA TYR A 574 24.41 6.04 6.45
C TYR A 574 24.43 6.40 4.97
N ARG A 575 25.37 5.81 4.23
CA ARG A 575 25.47 5.99 2.77
C ARG A 575 24.16 5.63 2.09
N GLY A 576 23.56 6.56 1.34
CA GLY A 576 22.30 6.41 0.61
C GLY A 576 21.03 6.79 1.39
N LEU A 577 21.13 7.09 2.69
CA LEU A 577 19.98 7.49 3.51
C LEU A 577 19.41 8.84 3.08
N SER A 578 20.26 9.84 2.82
CA SER A 578 19.84 11.17 2.37
C SER A 578 19.04 11.10 1.07
N ARG A 579 19.48 10.28 0.12
CA ARG A 579 18.77 10.03 -1.15
C ARG A 579 17.40 9.37 -0.91
N ALA A 580 17.34 8.35 -0.07
CA ALA A 580 16.09 7.68 0.29
C ALA A 580 15.12 8.62 1.02
N LEU A 581 15.61 9.49 1.91
CA LEU A 581 14.82 10.50 2.61
C LEU A 581 14.28 11.57 1.64
N MET A 582 15.07 12.02 0.66
CA MET A 582 14.58 12.95 -0.36
C MET A 582 13.44 12.34 -1.18
N THR A 583 13.57 11.08 -1.64
CA THR A 583 12.50 10.39 -2.37
C THR A 583 11.27 10.12 -1.50
N ALA A 584 11.45 9.79 -0.21
CA ALA A 584 10.36 9.57 0.73
C ALA A 584 9.65 10.87 1.16
N SER A 585 10.35 12.01 1.15
CA SER A 585 9.77 13.31 1.53
C SER A 585 8.65 13.78 0.58
N SER A 586 8.63 13.26 -0.65
CA SER A 586 7.57 13.40 -1.65
C SER A 586 6.50 12.30 -1.61
N ASP A 587 6.62 11.31 -0.73
CA ASP A 587 5.71 10.14 -0.62
C ASP A 587 5.35 9.81 0.84
N GLU A 588 4.22 10.36 1.29
CA GLU A 588 3.65 10.17 2.64
C GLU A 588 3.17 8.74 2.93
N ASN A 589 3.19 7.84 1.95
CA ASN A 589 2.84 6.42 2.11
C ASN A 589 4.06 5.49 2.05
N SER A 590 5.27 6.02 1.87
CA SER A 590 6.50 5.24 1.89
C SER A 590 6.73 4.60 3.27
N GLY A 591 7.44 3.47 3.35
CA GLY A 591 7.80 2.84 4.62
C GLY A 591 8.61 3.76 5.57
N MET A 592 9.11 4.88 5.03
CA MET A 592 9.85 5.94 5.72
C MET A 592 8.95 7.11 6.19
N ALA A 593 7.71 7.22 5.69
CA ALA A 593 6.79 8.32 6.05
C ALA A 593 6.49 8.38 7.55
N ARG A 594 6.50 7.22 8.24
CA ARG A 594 6.39 7.14 9.71
C ARG A 594 7.48 7.93 10.45
N CYS A 595 8.63 8.15 9.81
CA CYS A 595 9.74 8.93 10.35
C CYS A 595 9.65 10.41 9.96
N CYS A 596 9.16 10.71 8.76
CA CYS A 596 9.16 12.06 8.20
C CYS A 596 8.16 13.02 8.87
N VAL A 597 6.95 12.55 9.21
CA VAL A 597 5.88 13.42 9.76
C VAL A 597 6.25 13.95 11.16
N PRO A 598 6.62 13.12 12.15
CA PRO A 598 6.98 13.61 13.48
C PRO A 598 8.20 14.55 13.45
N MET A 599 9.16 14.27 12.57
CA MET A 599 10.34 15.13 12.38
C MET A 599 9.94 16.50 11.85
N ARG A 600 9.04 16.58 10.86
CA ARG A 600 8.53 17.86 10.35
C ARG A 600 7.81 18.65 11.45
N GLU A 601 6.93 18.01 12.22
CA GLU A 601 6.21 18.66 13.32
C GLU A 601 7.16 19.21 14.40
N ALA A 602 8.16 18.43 14.79
CA ALA A 602 9.17 18.86 15.76
C ALA A 602 10.00 20.05 15.25
N GLY A 603 10.39 20.02 13.98
CA GLY A 603 11.10 21.12 13.33
C GLY A 603 10.25 22.38 13.19
N ASP A 604 8.96 22.23 12.87
CA ASP A 604 8.02 23.33 12.70
C ASP A 604 7.80 24.09 14.02
N ALA A 605 7.74 23.37 15.14
CA ALA A 605 7.67 23.96 16.47
C ALA A 605 8.91 24.82 16.80
N LEU A 606 10.11 24.30 16.51
CA LEU A 606 11.37 25.04 16.72
C LEU A 606 11.48 26.25 15.79
N LEU A 607 11.08 26.10 14.52
CA LEU A 607 11.07 27.17 13.52
C LEU A 607 10.11 28.29 13.92
N THR A 608 8.87 27.94 14.29
CA THR A 608 7.85 28.88 14.74
C THR A 608 8.36 29.71 15.92
N ARG A 609 9.02 29.09 16.91
CA ARG A 609 9.60 29.80 18.05
C ARG A 609 10.73 30.75 17.63
N ALA A 610 11.59 30.33 16.70
CA ALA A 610 12.64 31.18 16.16
C ALA A 610 12.11 32.37 15.35
N GLN A 611 11.00 32.19 14.63
CA GLN A 611 10.29 33.25 13.92
C GLN A 611 9.59 34.22 14.89
N GLN A 612 8.94 33.71 15.94
CA GLN A 612 8.32 34.55 16.99
C GLN A 612 9.35 35.40 17.74
N ALA A 613 10.57 34.91 17.91
CA ALA A 613 11.69 35.67 18.47
C ALA A 613 12.29 36.71 17.50
N GLY A 614 11.81 36.78 16.26
CA GLY A 614 12.33 37.69 15.22
C GLY A 614 13.70 37.30 14.66
N ALA A 615 14.21 36.12 15.02
CA ALA A 615 15.55 35.66 14.63
C ALA A 615 15.55 34.90 13.28
N VAL A 616 14.38 34.48 12.80
CA VAL A 616 14.20 33.83 11.50
C VAL A 616 13.06 34.52 10.75
N ARG A 617 13.23 34.72 9.44
CA ARG A 617 12.22 35.33 8.56
C ARG A 617 10.95 34.47 8.45
N PRO A 618 9.75 35.07 8.33
CA PRO A 618 8.48 34.35 8.39
C PRO A 618 8.17 33.50 7.14
N ASP A 619 8.86 33.73 6.04
CA ASP A 619 8.62 33.03 4.77
C ASP A 619 9.53 31.80 4.56
N VAL A 620 10.31 31.42 5.56
CA VAL A 620 11.05 30.15 5.58
C VAL A 620 10.12 29.04 6.06
N SER A 621 10.05 27.94 5.32
CA SER A 621 9.32 26.73 5.72
C SER A 621 10.26 25.68 6.31
N ILE A 622 9.76 24.85 7.22
CA ILE A 622 10.54 23.72 7.74
C ILE A 622 10.81 22.68 6.64
N GLY A 623 9.92 22.56 5.66
CA GLY A 623 10.09 21.68 4.50
C GLY A 623 11.36 22.01 3.71
N ASP A 624 11.58 23.30 3.44
CA ASP A 624 12.78 23.78 2.72
C ASP A 624 14.04 23.54 3.54
N LEU A 625 14.00 23.82 4.85
CA LEU A 625 15.13 23.58 5.74
C LEU A 625 15.49 22.09 5.82
N MET A 626 14.50 21.19 5.84
CA MET A 626 14.74 19.75 5.82
C MET A 626 15.29 19.28 4.47
N GLN A 627 14.82 19.82 3.34
CA GLN A 627 15.42 19.53 2.03
C GLN A 627 16.88 20.01 1.95
N LEU A 628 17.15 21.22 2.42
CA LEU A 628 18.52 21.77 2.48
C LEU A 628 19.43 20.90 3.36
N THR A 629 18.94 20.49 4.52
CA THR A 629 19.64 19.60 5.44
C THR A 629 19.97 18.25 4.79
N ASN A 630 19.02 17.66 4.04
CA ASN A 630 19.26 16.43 3.27
C ASN A 630 20.28 16.64 2.14
N GLY A 631 20.23 17.78 1.45
CA GLY A 631 21.20 18.14 0.42
C GLY A 631 22.61 18.32 0.97
N ILE A 632 22.75 18.95 2.15
CA ILE A 632 24.03 19.08 2.85
C ILE A 632 24.54 17.70 3.29
N ALA A 633 23.68 16.85 3.85
CA ALA A 633 24.05 15.50 4.26
C ALA A 633 24.53 14.66 3.07
N LEU A 634 23.91 14.79 1.90
CA LEU A 634 24.36 14.14 0.67
C LEU A 634 25.73 14.67 0.19
N ALA A 635 25.96 15.98 0.25
CA ALA A 635 27.25 16.56 -0.11
C ALA A 635 28.39 16.09 0.83
N VAL A 636 28.09 15.94 2.12
CA VAL A 636 29.01 15.41 3.14
C VAL A 636 29.32 13.94 2.88
N GLU A 637 28.31 13.15 2.51
CA GLU A 637 28.47 11.73 2.16
C GLU A 637 29.46 11.52 0.99
N GLU A 638 29.42 12.39 -0.02
CA GLU A 638 30.32 12.38 -1.18
C GLU A 638 31.70 13.01 -0.90
N SER A 639 31.90 13.62 0.27
CA SER A 639 33.13 14.33 0.65
C SER A 639 33.63 13.94 2.06
N PRO A 640 33.97 12.66 2.30
CA PRO A 640 34.31 12.16 3.64
C PRO A 640 35.58 12.78 4.25
N ASP A 641 36.45 13.38 3.43
CA ASP A 641 37.72 13.98 3.85
C ASP A 641 37.58 15.42 4.40
N ASP A 642 36.38 16.03 4.33
CA ASP A 642 36.10 17.37 4.87
C ASP A 642 35.07 17.32 6.01
N PRO A 643 35.50 17.08 7.26
CA PRO A 643 34.60 16.99 8.40
C PRO A 643 33.93 18.34 8.75
N GLN A 644 34.41 19.46 8.19
CA GLN A 644 33.84 20.79 8.42
C GLN A 644 32.81 21.17 7.36
N LEU A 645 32.65 20.38 6.29
CA LEU A 645 31.76 20.70 5.18
C LEU A 645 30.32 20.89 5.63
N ALA A 646 29.81 20.01 6.50
CA ALA A 646 28.46 20.08 7.04
C ALA A 646 28.17 21.44 7.70
N ASP A 647 29.06 21.86 8.60
CA ASP A 647 28.91 23.10 9.36
C ASP A 647 29.08 24.34 8.48
N ARG A 648 30.05 24.28 7.56
CA ARG A 648 30.31 25.37 6.62
C ARG A 648 29.12 25.59 5.69
N LEU A 649 28.55 24.52 5.11
CA LEU A 649 27.37 24.63 4.24
C LEU A 649 26.14 25.08 5.02
N LEU A 650 25.88 24.51 6.20
CA LEU A 650 24.76 24.95 7.05
C LEU A 650 24.90 26.42 7.43
N THR A 651 26.09 26.87 7.84
CA THR A 651 26.36 28.26 8.19
C THR A 651 26.17 29.20 6.99
N LEU A 652 26.63 28.80 5.80
CA LEU A 652 26.42 29.57 4.56
C LEU A 652 24.94 29.68 4.21
N THR A 653 24.18 28.59 4.35
CA THR A 653 22.73 28.59 4.11
C THR A 653 21.99 29.51 5.09
N LEU A 654 22.37 29.49 6.37
CA LEU A 654 21.73 30.31 7.41
C LEU A 654 22.12 31.79 7.32
N SER A 655 23.37 32.10 6.98
CA SER A 655 23.89 33.47 6.91
C SER A 655 23.55 34.14 5.57
N GLY A 656 23.35 33.35 4.51
CA GLY A 656 23.19 33.85 3.14
C GLY A 656 24.52 34.31 2.52
N LEU A 657 24.50 34.57 1.21
CA LEU A 657 25.70 34.91 0.42
C LEU A 657 25.99 36.42 0.32
N LYS A 658 25.00 37.26 0.61
CA LYS A 658 25.17 38.73 0.55
C LYS A 658 25.84 39.19 1.83
N GLY A 659 26.96 39.90 1.71
CA GLY A 659 27.60 40.52 2.86
C GLY A 659 26.67 41.52 3.54
N ASP A 660 26.78 41.63 4.87
CA ASP A 660 26.04 42.60 5.66
C ASP A 660 26.28 44.01 5.09
N LYS A 661 25.22 44.63 4.56
CA LYS A 661 25.24 46.06 4.32
C LYS A 661 25.26 46.75 5.68
N ARG A 662 26.45 47.19 6.11
CA ARG A 662 26.59 48.21 7.14
C ARG A 662 25.93 49.51 6.70
#